data_AF-A0AAD5YV30-F1
#
_entry.id   AF-A0AAD5YV30-F1
#
_cell.length_a   1.000
_cell.length_b   1.000
_cell.length_c   1.000
_cell.angle_alpha   90.00
_cell.angle_beta   90.00
_cell.angle_gamma   90.00
#
_symmetry.space_group_name_H-M   'P 1'
#
loop_
_entity.id
_entity.type
_entity.pdbx_description
1 polymer ?
#
loop_
_entity_poly.entity_id
_entity_poly.type
_entity_poly.pdbx_seq_one_letter_code
_entity_poly.pdbx_strand_id
1 'polypeptide(L)'
;MKMASECTLVELHPFHHYHHLFTMEYTACDDEDHGAGASVDSIQSVEATRRVLVRSIKDPIHDYIPVHTLLSKFIDTRHFQRLRDVKQLGTSSYVWPGATHTRFEHSLGVAYLSRVLASQLQRNQPELNITDRDVDCVEIAGLCHDLGHGPWSHVWDGMFIPRVFPEKEWRHEQGSEMMLDSLISDYGIPITEKDQSFIKALIAGDPSKCSAEEKRFLFDIVANKRNGLDVDKFDYILRDTYMIGEPIRIDSNRIVNSARVIEDQICYDIKDANQLYEICATRFKLHKMIYNHKAAKAIEYMIIDALLAAEPYLRVAERVFDPEKFIFLNDSILNHIECSIGPELARSRAIVRRIRDRELYKMVDFKSIEWPFRALFRENVTSKRIVQEVQRMAASDPLPDDFPELKEEDVIVDLSTMHHGMKEENPLKYVKFYSKRNPSACRNAEKGDYSTLQPDCFAEVLLRIYTKKPEYWGRVQAGYRQILDRMSVEETTAVDAITPPATEPPSTPPARTSSFSLDPGASAGPRTLTKRFSNNNFTTVDPSYSVPKSPTRGSFLLSSRLSFPETLFIRVLMSSNLTIDYGAIFGIHSVAAAVIFIIIYAPLAIYYIWRVATRFNYVFIFLTVFCVVRVAAFAIRAAIAGSDTAGTKLGLVIADQILFGMGFSGLLFSTYSLQNDRERIAGLHYKHPLFIVLTNRRFYHLIIVAAIVLVITGTNMITSSDSDTRNLGNTLRTAGTWILFGVAALQALRSAAFVHYDATNERGLQAKEEATTFGDKHAAWLLILISAFLLWRMIYSVITIRQSPHEATYYPLSALPEFLCVCVYAVPGLVLSRRELKEKDMELERSGGY
;
A
#
# COMPACT_ATOMS: atom_id res chain seq x y z
N MET A 1 1.72 53.61 -29.86
CA MET A 1 2.85 52.67 -29.62
C MET A 1 2.34 51.66 -28.59
N LYS A 2 1.86 50.46 -28.97
CA LYS A 2 2.62 49.22 -29.29
C LYS A 2 3.67 48.89 -28.21
N MET A 3 3.80 47.69 -27.67
CA MET A 3 3.04 46.43 -27.68
C MET A 3 3.73 45.50 -26.64
N ALA A 4 3.02 44.45 -26.23
CA ALA A 4 3.41 43.42 -25.25
C ALA A 4 4.51 42.43 -25.72
N SER A 5 5.11 41.70 -24.75
CA SER A 5 5.36 40.23 -24.73
C SER A 5 6.20 39.87 -23.49
N GLU A 6 5.66 39.20 -22.47
CA GLU A 6 5.63 37.73 -22.29
C GLU A 6 6.95 37.00 -22.57
N CYS A 7 7.54 36.39 -21.54
CA CYS A 7 8.52 35.32 -21.69
C CYS A 7 8.32 34.26 -20.60
N THR A 8 7.92 33.07 -21.06
CA THR A 8 7.53 31.87 -20.34
C THR A 8 8.79 31.08 -19.91
N LEU A 9 8.88 30.70 -18.63
CA LEU A 9 9.83 29.69 -18.17
C LEU A 9 9.10 28.35 -18.00
N VAL A 10 9.45 27.40 -18.84
CA VAL A 10 8.96 26.01 -18.82
C VAL A 10 9.97 25.17 -18.04
N GLU A 11 9.61 24.72 -16.84
CA GLU A 11 10.29 23.62 -16.16
C GLU A 11 9.39 22.38 -16.09
N LEU A 12 9.99 21.27 -16.49
CA LEU A 12 9.45 19.93 -16.60
C LEU A 12 9.58 19.17 -15.28
N HIS A 13 8.49 18.69 -14.69
CA HIS A 13 8.49 17.42 -13.94
C HIS A 13 7.12 16.73 -13.99
N PRO A 14 7.06 15.37 -14.06
CA PRO A 14 5.88 14.63 -14.48
C PRO A 14 5.13 14.01 -13.30
N PHE A 15 3.85 14.33 -13.12
CA PHE A 15 2.77 13.48 -12.56
C PHE A 15 1.49 14.35 -12.41
N HIS A 16 1.00 14.93 -13.50
CA HIS A 16 -0.32 15.56 -13.52
C HIS A 16 -1.23 14.83 -14.48
N HIS A 17 -1.95 13.84 -13.97
CA HIS A 17 -3.17 13.35 -14.61
C HIS A 17 -4.32 13.18 -13.63
N TYR A 18 -4.42 14.01 -12.58
CA TYR A 18 -5.62 14.08 -11.72
C TYR A 18 -5.88 15.50 -11.15
N HIS A 19 -5.62 16.55 -11.94
CA HIS A 19 -5.88 17.94 -11.51
C HIS A 19 -7.02 18.64 -12.28
N HIS A 20 -7.66 17.95 -13.24
CA HIS A 20 -8.62 18.55 -14.15
C HIS A 20 -10.05 18.68 -13.59
N LEU A 21 -10.29 18.30 -12.34
CA LEU A 21 -11.60 18.44 -11.67
C LEU A 21 -11.69 19.65 -10.73
N PHE A 22 -10.61 20.41 -10.51
CA PHE A 22 -10.59 21.50 -9.51
C PHE A 22 -10.03 22.85 -9.99
N THR A 23 -9.52 22.95 -11.23
CA THR A 23 -9.09 24.24 -11.79
C THR A 23 -10.19 25.02 -12.52
N MET A 24 -11.42 24.49 -12.61
CA MET A 24 -12.54 25.16 -13.31
C MET A 24 -13.60 25.83 -12.41
N GLU A 25 -13.34 26.02 -11.11
CA GLU A 25 -14.26 26.77 -10.20
C GLU A 25 -13.55 27.92 -9.45
N TYR A 26 -12.55 28.54 -10.07
CA TYR A 26 -12.00 29.83 -9.61
C TYR A 26 -12.02 30.88 -10.73
N THR A 27 -13.03 30.86 -11.61
CA THR A 27 -13.28 31.93 -12.58
C THR A 27 -14.24 32.96 -12.00
N ALA A 28 -13.79 34.21 -11.98
CA ALA A 28 -14.62 35.38 -11.68
C ALA A 28 -15.84 35.40 -12.61
N CYS A 29 -17.03 35.55 -12.04
CA CYS A 29 -18.15 36.13 -12.78
C CYS A 29 -17.84 37.64 -12.90
N ASP A 30 -17.47 38.06 -14.10
CA ASP A 30 -17.54 39.46 -14.50
C ASP A 30 -19.01 39.74 -14.85
N ASP A 31 -19.76 40.30 -13.90
CA ASP A 31 -21.06 40.89 -14.19
C ASP A 31 -20.88 42.38 -14.50
N GLU A 32 -21.40 42.76 -15.66
CA GLU A 32 -21.35 44.11 -16.20
C GLU A 32 -22.04 45.15 -15.31
N ASP A 33 -21.39 46.31 -15.30
CA ASP A 33 -21.74 47.57 -14.66
C ASP A 33 -23.15 48.07 -15.01
N HIS A 34 -24.07 48.07 -14.04
CA HIS A 34 -25.23 48.96 -13.97
C HIS A 34 -25.26 49.64 -12.59
N GLY A 35 -24.91 50.93 -12.58
CA GLY A 35 -24.76 51.72 -11.36
C GLY A 35 -26.05 52.05 -10.61
N ALA A 36 -25.91 52.31 -9.30
CA ALA A 36 -26.41 53.50 -8.59
C ALA A 36 -26.25 53.32 -7.07
N GLY A 37 -25.56 54.28 -6.45
CA GLY A 37 -25.57 54.70 -5.04
C GLY A 37 -25.99 53.71 -3.94
N ALA A 38 -25.02 53.31 -3.12
CA ALA A 38 -25.24 52.94 -1.72
C ALA A 38 -24.04 53.36 -0.85
N SER A 39 -24.37 53.75 0.37
CA SER A 39 -23.58 54.41 1.42
C SER A 39 -22.22 53.80 1.79
N VAL A 40 -21.32 54.68 2.24
CA VAL A 40 -19.92 54.44 2.67
C VAL A 40 -19.74 53.53 3.91
N ASP A 41 -20.80 52.87 4.40
CA ASP A 41 -20.73 51.97 5.58
C ASP A 41 -20.73 50.46 5.25
N SER A 42 -20.61 50.05 3.98
CA SER A 42 -20.71 48.62 3.57
C SER A 42 -19.42 48.00 3.00
N ILE A 43 -18.31 48.74 2.93
CA ILE A 43 -17.09 48.23 2.26
C ILE A 43 -16.27 47.29 3.18
N GLN A 44 -16.41 47.38 4.51
CA GLN A 44 -15.73 46.45 5.43
C GLN A 44 -16.42 45.08 5.59
N SER A 45 -17.67 44.91 5.13
CA SER A 45 -18.40 43.63 5.23
C SER A 45 -18.28 42.74 3.99
N VAL A 46 -17.77 43.26 2.87
CA VAL A 46 -17.66 42.51 1.60
C VAL A 46 -16.28 41.85 1.46
N GLU A 47 -15.26 42.38 2.13
CA GLU A 47 -13.89 41.85 2.08
C GLU A 47 -13.65 40.66 3.05
N ALA A 48 -14.55 40.46 4.01
CA ALA A 48 -14.45 39.42 5.04
C ALA A 48 -14.83 38.00 4.58
N THR A 49 -15.38 37.84 3.37
CA THR A 49 -16.05 36.58 2.96
C THR A 49 -15.74 36.15 1.53
N ARG A 50 -14.56 36.50 0.98
CA ARG A 50 -14.11 35.85 -0.25
C ARG A 50 -13.30 34.60 0.12
N ARG A 51 -13.82 33.42 -0.25
CA ARG A 51 -13.09 32.14 -0.19
C ARG A 51 -11.98 32.17 -1.24
N VAL A 52 -10.89 32.83 -0.90
CA VAL A 52 -9.70 32.89 -1.75
C VAL A 52 -8.79 31.76 -1.32
N LEU A 53 -8.34 30.94 -2.28
CA LEU A 53 -7.27 30.00 -2.04
C LEU A 53 -6.02 30.79 -1.66
N VAL A 54 -5.52 30.59 -0.43
CA VAL A 54 -4.36 31.34 0.08
C VAL A 54 -3.07 30.56 -0.15
N ARG A 55 -3.13 29.23 0.06
CA ARG A 55 -1.99 28.32 -0.09
C ARG A 55 -2.46 26.90 -0.33
N SER A 56 -1.54 26.03 -0.71
CA SER A 56 -1.74 24.58 -0.73
C SER A 56 -0.68 23.89 0.12
N ILE A 57 -1.08 22.89 0.89
CA ILE A 57 -0.19 22.09 1.73
C ILE A 57 0.08 20.75 1.02
N LYS A 58 1.36 20.40 0.85
CA LYS A 58 1.74 19.09 0.33
C LYS A 58 1.59 18.02 1.42
N ASP A 59 0.71 17.07 1.18
CA ASP A 59 0.42 15.90 2.00
C ASP A 59 0.81 14.61 1.23
N PRO A 60 1.42 13.62 1.90
CA PRO A 60 1.85 12.38 1.23
C PRO A 60 0.68 11.47 0.80
N ILE A 61 -0.52 11.64 1.36
CA ILE A 61 -1.70 10.81 1.09
C ILE A 61 -2.59 11.46 0.04
N HIS A 62 -2.89 12.75 0.22
CA HIS A 62 -3.86 13.50 -0.58
C HIS A 62 -3.23 14.48 -1.59
N ASP A 63 -1.90 14.47 -1.71
CA ASP A 63 -1.13 15.37 -2.58
C ASP A 63 -1.24 16.84 -2.17
N TYR A 64 -1.89 17.72 -2.93
CA TYR A 64 -1.99 19.15 -2.57
C TYR A 64 -3.36 19.45 -1.94
N ILE A 65 -3.36 19.70 -0.63
CA ILE A 65 -4.56 20.11 0.11
C ILE A 65 -4.73 21.63 -0.01
N PRO A 66 -5.80 22.14 -0.65
CA PRO A 66 -6.06 23.56 -0.77
C PRO A 66 -6.50 24.16 0.58
N VAL A 67 -5.98 25.34 0.91
CA VAL A 67 -6.33 26.07 2.14
C VAL A 67 -6.85 27.46 1.77
N HIS A 68 -8.14 27.68 2.02
CA HIS A 68 -8.78 28.98 1.81
C HIS A 68 -8.68 29.88 3.05
N THR A 69 -9.02 31.16 2.87
CA THR A 69 -8.95 32.21 3.90
C THR A 69 -9.54 31.82 5.26
N LEU A 70 -10.78 31.32 5.27
CA LEU A 70 -11.44 30.88 6.52
C LEU A 70 -10.73 29.69 7.17
N LEU A 71 -10.41 28.62 6.44
CA LEU A 71 -9.72 27.44 6.98
C LEU A 71 -8.35 27.80 7.56
N SER A 72 -7.61 28.71 6.91
CA SER A 72 -6.31 29.18 7.40
C SER A 72 -6.40 29.82 8.79
N LYS A 73 -7.50 30.52 9.10
CA LYS A 73 -7.71 31.13 10.43
C LYS A 73 -7.81 30.11 11.55
N PHE A 74 -8.22 28.87 11.27
CA PHE A 74 -8.20 27.78 12.24
C PHE A 74 -6.83 27.11 12.30
N ILE A 75 -6.22 26.84 11.14
CA ILE A 75 -4.92 26.15 11.05
C ILE A 75 -3.82 26.95 11.73
N ASP A 76 -3.76 28.27 11.54
CA ASP A 76 -2.69 29.14 12.02
C ASP A 76 -2.94 29.63 13.46
N THR A 77 -3.38 28.73 14.35
CA THR A 77 -3.64 28.98 15.77
C THR A 77 -2.80 28.09 16.67
N ARG A 78 -2.45 28.55 17.87
CA ARG A 78 -1.75 27.73 18.86
C ARG A 78 -2.50 26.43 19.20
N HIS A 79 -3.83 26.47 19.21
CA HIS A 79 -4.71 25.33 19.49
C HIS A 79 -4.54 24.22 18.46
N PHE A 80 -4.52 24.58 17.16
CA PHE A 80 -4.35 23.60 16.09
C PHE A 80 -2.88 23.20 15.90
N GLN A 81 -1.94 24.16 15.95
CA GLN A 81 -0.51 23.88 15.79
C GLN A 81 0.05 22.94 16.87
N ARG A 82 -0.54 22.92 18.07
CA ARG A 82 -0.25 21.93 19.13
C ARG A 82 -0.29 20.48 18.63
N LEU A 83 -1.18 20.16 17.69
CA LEU A 83 -1.36 18.77 17.22
C LEU A 83 -0.10 18.20 16.55
N ARG A 84 0.88 19.05 16.17
CA ARG A 84 2.21 18.64 15.70
C ARG A 84 3.03 17.89 16.75
N ASP A 85 2.70 18.07 18.02
CA ASP A 85 3.42 17.46 19.14
C ASP A 85 2.63 16.32 19.78
N VAL A 86 1.55 15.86 19.13
CA VAL A 86 0.72 14.74 19.58
C VAL A 86 0.75 13.64 18.53
N LYS A 87 1.43 12.52 18.83
CA LYS A 87 1.54 11.40 17.88
C LYS A 87 0.19 10.72 17.64
N GLN A 88 -0.13 10.46 16.37
CA GLN A 88 -1.35 9.78 15.95
C GLN A 88 -1.44 8.39 16.61
N LEU A 89 -0.38 7.60 16.46
CA LEU A 89 -0.30 6.22 16.92
C LEU A 89 0.38 6.05 18.28
N GLY A 90 0.47 7.13 19.06
CA GLY A 90 1.04 7.14 20.40
C GLY A 90 2.42 6.48 20.47
N THR A 91 2.50 5.34 21.16
CA THR A 91 3.77 4.62 21.39
C THR A 91 4.20 3.73 20.22
N SER A 92 3.41 3.64 19.15
CA SER A 92 3.74 2.77 18.00
C SER A 92 5.06 3.17 17.33
N SER A 93 5.49 4.43 17.43
CA SER A 93 6.79 4.89 16.92
C SER A 93 7.99 4.18 17.56
N TYR A 94 7.83 3.62 18.77
CA TYR A 94 8.85 2.82 19.45
C TYR A 94 8.96 1.39 18.90
N VAL A 95 8.09 1.00 17.97
CA VAL A 95 8.07 -0.31 17.30
C VAL A 95 8.24 -0.14 15.79
N TRP A 96 7.50 0.79 15.19
CA TRP A 96 7.60 1.21 13.80
C TRP A 96 8.21 2.60 13.73
N PRO A 97 9.51 2.75 13.44
CA PRO A 97 10.16 4.05 13.40
C PRO A 97 9.59 5.01 12.34
N GLY A 98 8.85 4.51 11.35
CA GLY A 98 8.15 5.32 10.36
C GLY A 98 6.84 5.94 10.87
N ALA A 99 6.22 5.37 11.91
CA ALA A 99 4.97 5.84 12.52
C ALA A 99 5.20 7.09 13.39
N THR A 100 5.76 8.13 12.79
CA THR A 100 6.15 9.39 13.44
C THR A 100 5.13 10.50 13.26
N HIS A 101 4.12 10.25 12.42
CA HIS A 101 3.07 11.19 12.08
C HIS A 101 2.21 11.57 13.28
N THR A 102 1.63 12.75 13.17
CA THR A 102 0.96 13.48 14.24
C THR A 102 -0.49 13.71 13.89
N ARG A 103 -1.28 14.11 14.90
CA ARG A 103 -2.69 14.45 14.73
C ARG A 103 -2.86 15.62 13.75
N PHE A 104 -1.86 16.50 13.60
CA PHE A 104 -1.92 17.68 12.73
C PHE A 104 -2.18 17.33 11.27
N GLU A 105 -1.33 16.51 10.64
CA GLU A 105 -1.49 16.15 9.23
C GLU A 105 -2.70 15.24 8.99
N HIS A 106 -3.09 14.44 9.99
CA HIS A 106 -4.32 13.67 9.94
C HIS A 106 -5.55 14.60 9.90
N SER A 107 -5.65 15.57 10.80
CA SER A 107 -6.74 16.56 10.81
C SER A 107 -6.84 17.36 9.51
N LEU A 108 -5.71 17.70 8.87
CA LEU A 108 -5.71 18.32 7.53
C LEU A 108 -6.31 17.40 6.47
N GLY A 109 -5.96 16.12 6.48
CA GLY A 109 -6.51 15.13 5.55
C GLY A 109 -8.00 14.87 5.76
N VAL A 110 -8.46 14.84 7.01
CA VAL A 110 -9.89 14.71 7.34
C VAL A 110 -10.67 15.94 6.88
N ALA A 111 -10.16 17.16 7.11
CA ALA A 111 -10.77 18.39 6.58
C ALA A 111 -10.91 18.34 5.05
N TYR A 112 -9.84 17.93 4.35
CA TYR A 112 -9.85 17.78 2.90
C TYR A 112 -10.93 16.79 2.43
N LEU A 113 -10.96 15.58 2.97
CA LEU A 113 -11.96 14.57 2.59
C LEU A 113 -13.38 14.99 2.95
N SER A 114 -13.58 15.67 4.09
CA SER A 114 -14.86 16.27 4.50
C SER A 114 -15.38 17.23 3.43
N ARG A 115 -14.53 18.17 2.97
CA ARG A 115 -14.91 19.12 1.91
C ARG A 115 -15.21 18.40 0.61
N VAL A 116 -14.35 17.47 0.19
CA VAL A 116 -14.53 16.73 -1.07
C VAL A 116 -15.85 15.97 -1.08
N LEU A 117 -16.22 15.30 0.02
CA LEU A 117 -17.47 14.57 0.12
C LEU A 117 -18.69 15.51 0.17
N ALA A 118 -18.67 16.55 0.99
CA ALA A 118 -19.77 17.50 1.08
C ALA A 118 -20.02 18.22 -0.26
N SER A 119 -18.95 18.68 -0.93
CA SER A 119 -19.04 19.34 -2.25
C SER A 119 -19.43 18.37 -3.37
N GLN A 120 -19.08 17.08 -3.28
CA GLN A 120 -19.57 16.07 -4.23
C GLN A 120 -21.08 15.88 -4.09
N LEU A 121 -21.59 15.76 -2.86
CA LEU A 121 -23.02 15.59 -2.59
C LEU A 121 -23.80 16.83 -3.03
N GLN A 122 -23.27 18.01 -2.74
CA GLN A 122 -23.84 19.30 -3.14
C GLN A 122 -24.03 19.38 -4.67
N ARG A 123 -23.00 19.03 -5.44
CA ARG A 123 -23.04 19.10 -6.91
C ARG A 123 -23.92 18.01 -7.54
N ASN A 124 -23.87 16.79 -7.00
CA ASN A 124 -24.54 15.64 -7.59
C ASN A 124 -26.02 15.53 -7.21
N GLN A 125 -26.43 16.17 -6.12
CA GLN A 125 -27.81 16.17 -5.63
C GLN A 125 -28.22 17.58 -5.18
N PRO A 126 -28.44 18.52 -6.12
CA PRO A 126 -28.85 19.89 -5.79
C PRO A 126 -30.14 19.95 -4.97
N GLU A 127 -31.01 18.94 -5.08
CA GLU A 127 -32.25 18.81 -4.30
C GLU A 127 -32.02 18.72 -2.78
N LEU A 128 -30.80 18.38 -2.34
CA LEU A 128 -30.42 18.34 -0.92
C LEU A 128 -30.23 19.74 -0.32
N ASN A 129 -30.16 20.78 -1.15
CA ASN A 129 -29.96 22.18 -0.75
C ASN A 129 -28.74 22.36 0.18
N ILE A 130 -27.66 21.61 -0.06
CA ILE A 130 -26.40 21.76 0.68
C ILE A 130 -25.83 23.14 0.33
N THR A 131 -25.74 24.00 1.33
CA THR A 131 -25.23 25.35 1.14
C THR A 131 -23.72 25.37 1.25
N ASP A 132 -23.12 26.44 0.72
CA ASP A 132 -21.72 26.74 0.94
C ASP A 132 -21.35 26.76 2.43
N ARG A 133 -22.21 27.34 3.27
CA ARG A 133 -22.04 27.35 4.73
C ARG A 133 -21.98 25.94 5.31
N ASP A 134 -22.78 25.00 4.80
CA ASP A 134 -22.79 23.61 5.28
C ASP A 134 -21.46 22.91 4.97
N VAL A 135 -20.92 23.13 3.77
CA VAL A 135 -19.61 22.59 3.36
C VAL A 135 -18.50 23.11 4.28
N ASP A 136 -18.48 24.41 4.57
CA ASP A 136 -17.46 25.00 5.46
C ASP A 136 -17.60 24.46 6.90
N CYS A 137 -18.83 24.31 7.42
CA CYS A 137 -19.04 23.72 8.75
C CYS A 137 -18.54 22.28 8.83
N VAL A 138 -18.78 21.47 7.79
CA VAL A 138 -18.33 20.07 7.71
C VAL A 138 -16.82 19.97 7.57
N GLU A 139 -16.19 20.85 6.79
CA GLU A 139 -14.74 20.92 6.67
C GLU A 139 -14.08 21.35 7.98
N ILE A 140 -14.60 22.37 8.65
CA ILE A 140 -14.08 22.86 9.94
C ILE A 140 -14.28 21.79 11.03
N ALA A 141 -15.42 21.08 11.03
CA ALA A 141 -15.62 19.94 11.92
C ALA A 141 -14.59 18.85 11.67
N GLY A 142 -14.32 18.51 10.40
CA GLY A 142 -13.26 17.57 10.02
C GLY A 142 -11.86 18.04 10.46
N LEU A 143 -11.57 19.33 10.34
CA LEU A 143 -10.31 19.92 10.81
C LEU A 143 -10.18 19.83 12.34
N CYS A 144 -11.26 20.11 13.07
CA CYS A 144 -11.21 20.34 14.51
C CYS A 144 -11.57 19.12 15.37
N HIS A 145 -11.98 18.00 14.76
CA HIS A 145 -12.47 16.83 15.50
C HIS A 145 -11.46 16.26 16.51
N ASP A 146 -10.17 16.46 16.26
CA ASP A 146 -9.06 15.90 17.01
C ASP A 146 -8.31 16.91 17.91
N LEU A 147 -8.79 18.15 18.00
CA LEU A 147 -8.18 19.19 18.85
C LEU A 147 -8.01 18.75 20.33
N GLY A 148 -8.93 17.91 20.80
CA GLY A 148 -8.99 17.44 22.18
C GLY A 148 -8.15 16.22 22.51
N HIS A 149 -7.34 15.70 21.59
CA HIS A 149 -6.44 14.59 21.93
C HIS A 149 -5.33 15.03 22.88
N GLY A 150 -5.14 14.26 23.96
CA GLY A 150 -4.03 14.43 24.90
C GLY A 150 -2.74 13.70 24.45
N PRO A 151 -1.67 13.74 25.27
CA PRO A 151 -0.40 13.06 25.02
C PRO A 151 -0.58 11.57 24.69
N TRP A 152 0.04 11.11 23.60
CA TRP A 152 -0.09 9.76 23.02
C TRP A 152 -1.53 9.37 22.66
N SER A 153 -2.37 10.33 22.30
CA SER A 153 -3.71 10.11 21.77
C SER A 153 -4.58 9.23 22.67
N HIS A 154 -4.92 8.01 22.25
CA HIS A 154 -5.84 7.12 22.97
C HIS A 154 -5.30 6.55 24.29
N VAL A 155 -3.99 6.69 24.52
CA VAL A 155 -3.39 6.35 25.83
C VAL A 155 -3.91 7.32 26.90
N TRP A 156 -4.18 8.57 26.53
CA TRP A 156 -4.60 9.60 27.47
C TRP A 156 -6.03 9.42 27.97
N ASP A 157 -7.02 9.44 27.05
CA ASP A 157 -8.44 9.28 27.37
C ASP A 157 -8.79 7.84 27.76
N GLY A 158 -8.19 6.85 27.11
CA GLY A 158 -8.53 5.43 27.31
C GLY A 158 -7.83 4.75 28.47
N MET A 159 -6.71 5.30 28.97
CA MET A 159 -5.92 4.65 30.02
C MET A 159 -5.51 5.57 31.18
N PHE A 160 -5.07 6.80 30.91
CA PHE A 160 -4.58 7.70 31.96
C PHE A 160 -5.73 8.35 32.75
N ILE A 161 -6.60 9.09 32.07
CA ILE A 161 -7.70 9.82 32.69
C ILE A 161 -8.62 8.92 33.53
N PRO A 162 -9.04 7.72 33.07
CA PRO A 162 -9.89 6.83 33.87
C PRO A 162 -9.22 6.32 35.15
N ARG A 163 -7.88 6.29 35.22
CA ARG A 163 -7.15 5.90 36.44
C ARG A 163 -7.01 7.04 37.44
N VAL A 164 -6.96 8.30 36.97
CA VAL A 164 -6.88 9.48 37.84
C VAL A 164 -8.27 9.94 38.30
N PHE A 165 -9.25 9.91 37.40
CA PHE A 165 -10.64 10.27 37.67
C PHE A 165 -11.61 9.11 37.33
N PRO A 166 -11.67 8.04 38.15
CA PRO A 166 -12.53 6.88 37.86
C PRO A 166 -14.02 7.22 37.76
N GLU A 167 -14.46 8.29 38.42
CA GLU A 167 -15.86 8.73 38.46
C GLU A 167 -16.21 9.75 37.36
N LYS A 168 -15.22 10.24 36.59
CA LYS A 168 -15.46 11.21 35.52
C LYS A 168 -15.25 10.55 34.17
N GLU A 169 -16.30 10.55 33.35
CA GLU A 169 -16.17 10.20 31.95
C GLU A 169 -15.71 11.43 31.17
N TRP A 170 -14.49 11.37 30.63
CA TRP A 170 -13.94 12.37 29.72
C TRP A 170 -13.51 11.69 28.43
N ARG A 171 -13.81 12.32 27.30
CA ARG A 171 -13.40 11.84 25.97
C ARG A 171 -12.76 12.97 25.17
N HIS A 172 -11.89 12.62 24.22
CA HIS A 172 -11.21 13.61 23.39
C HIS A 172 -12.20 14.47 22.59
N GLU A 173 -13.38 13.97 22.22
CA GLU A 173 -14.40 14.78 21.53
C GLU A 173 -14.89 15.96 22.39
N GLN A 174 -15.05 15.76 23.70
CA GLN A 174 -15.40 16.85 24.63
C GLN A 174 -14.25 17.86 24.75
N GLY A 175 -13.01 17.36 24.74
CA GLY A 175 -11.81 18.21 24.65
C GLY A 175 -11.79 19.03 23.36
N SER A 176 -12.19 18.46 22.23
CA SER A 176 -12.23 19.14 20.93
C SER A 176 -13.28 20.24 20.92
N GLU A 177 -14.47 20.00 21.48
CA GLU A 177 -15.52 21.03 21.66
C GLU A 177 -14.99 22.22 22.49
N MET A 178 -14.34 21.94 23.64
CA MET A 178 -13.75 22.98 24.51
C MET A 178 -12.63 23.77 23.80
N MET A 179 -11.72 23.06 23.13
CA MET A 179 -10.60 23.67 22.41
C MET A 179 -11.08 24.53 21.23
N LEU A 180 -12.14 24.10 20.54
CA LEU A 180 -12.77 24.88 19.47
C LEU A 180 -13.38 26.18 20.01
N ASP A 181 -14.11 26.12 21.12
CA ASP A 181 -14.70 27.30 21.75
C ASP A 181 -13.63 28.34 22.12
N SER A 182 -12.53 27.89 22.75
CA SER A 182 -11.39 28.76 23.08
C SER A 182 -10.69 29.30 21.83
N LEU A 183 -10.47 28.48 20.80
CA LEU A 183 -9.84 28.88 19.55
C LEU A 183 -10.64 30.01 18.86
N ILE A 184 -11.95 29.84 18.71
CA ILE A 184 -12.81 30.84 18.06
C ILE A 184 -12.78 32.15 18.86
N SER A 185 -12.86 32.06 20.19
CA SER A 185 -12.86 33.24 21.05
C SER A 185 -11.53 33.99 21.04
N ASP A 186 -10.39 33.29 21.12
CA ASP A 186 -9.05 33.90 21.23
C ASP A 186 -8.65 34.65 19.96
N TYR A 187 -9.05 34.13 18.80
CA TYR A 187 -8.67 34.68 17.49
C TYR A 187 -9.79 35.48 16.82
N GLY A 188 -10.95 35.64 17.48
CA GLY A 188 -12.08 36.39 16.94
C GLY A 188 -12.53 35.87 15.57
N ILE A 189 -12.57 34.55 15.39
CA ILE A 189 -12.93 33.95 14.10
C ILE A 189 -14.41 34.24 13.80
N PRO A 190 -14.76 34.76 12.62
CA PRO A 190 -16.13 35.18 12.31
C PRO A 190 -17.03 33.98 12.00
N ILE A 191 -17.43 33.25 13.03
CA ILE A 191 -18.36 32.10 12.99
C ILE A 191 -19.56 32.47 13.86
N THR A 192 -20.79 32.20 13.39
CA THR A 192 -21.98 32.45 14.20
C THR A 192 -22.12 31.40 15.31
N GLU A 193 -22.78 31.73 16.42
CA GLU A 193 -23.02 30.77 17.51
C GLU A 193 -23.80 29.52 17.03
N LYS A 194 -24.70 29.70 16.06
CA LYS A 194 -25.43 28.60 15.42
C LYS A 194 -24.48 27.65 14.68
N ASP A 195 -23.57 28.21 13.88
CA ASP A 195 -22.59 27.43 13.12
C ASP A 195 -21.57 26.74 14.04
N GLN A 196 -21.12 27.43 15.09
CA GLN A 196 -20.25 26.86 16.11
C GLN A 196 -20.92 25.66 16.81
N SER A 197 -22.21 25.78 17.15
CA SER A 197 -22.98 24.68 17.73
C SER A 197 -23.15 23.52 16.73
N PHE A 198 -23.36 23.81 15.46
CA PHE A 198 -23.43 22.79 14.41
C PHE A 198 -22.10 22.07 14.20
N ILE A 199 -20.97 22.79 14.15
CA ILE A 199 -19.62 22.21 14.04
C ILE A 199 -19.36 21.28 15.25
N LYS A 200 -19.69 21.70 16.47
CA LYS A 200 -19.56 20.85 17.67
C LYS A 200 -20.44 19.60 17.59
N ALA A 201 -21.68 19.74 17.11
CA ALA A 201 -22.58 18.61 16.91
C ALA A 201 -22.02 17.60 15.89
N LEU A 202 -21.42 18.08 14.79
CA LEU A 202 -20.76 17.23 13.78
C LEU A 202 -19.55 16.48 14.35
N ILE A 203 -18.71 17.15 15.17
CA ILE A 203 -17.57 16.52 15.87
C ILE A 203 -18.06 15.41 16.81
N ALA A 204 -19.11 15.70 17.60
CA ALA A 204 -19.70 14.72 18.50
C ALA A 204 -20.40 13.57 17.75
N GLY A 205 -20.84 13.80 16.52
CA GLY A 205 -21.72 12.91 15.76
C GLY A 205 -23.13 12.85 16.36
N ASP A 206 -23.59 13.93 16.99
CA ASP A 206 -24.87 13.99 17.72
C ASP A 206 -25.77 15.13 17.21
N PRO A 207 -26.75 14.81 16.34
CA PRO A 207 -27.69 15.80 15.80
C PRO A 207 -28.57 16.49 16.85
N SER A 208 -28.69 15.94 18.07
CA SER A 208 -29.50 16.57 19.13
C SER A 208 -28.85 17.83 19.71
N LYS A 209 -27.55 18.05 19.43
CA LYS A 209 -26.77 19.20 19.90
C LYS A 209 -26.88 20.45 19.00
N CYS A 210 -27.65 20.40 17.90
CA CYS A 210 -27.82 21.54 17.00
C CYS A 210 -29.29 21.80 16.65
N SER A 211 -29.53 22.82 15.82
CA SER A 211 -30.87 23.12 15.31
C SER A 211 -31.44 21.94 14.52
N ALA A 212 -32.75 21.71 14.64
CA ALA A 212 -33.47 20.70 13.86
C ALA A 212 -33.54 21.00 12.36
N GLU A 213 -33.15 22.22 11.95
CA GLU A 213 -33.03 22.63 10.55
C GLU A 213 -31.79 22.06 9.85
N GLU A 214 -30.82 21.57 10.62
CA GLU A 214 -29.58 21.02 10.08
C GLU A 214 -29.81 19.65 9.42
N LYS A 215 -29.10 19.39 8.33
CA LYS A 215 -29.31 18.21 7.49
C LYS A 215 -28.66 16.97 8.11
N ARG A 216 -29.44 15.93 8.43
CA ARG A 216 -28.96 14.80 9.24
C ARG A 216 -27.91 13.95 8.53
N PHE A 217 -28.00 13.79 7.21
CA PHE A 217 -26.99 13.05 6.45
C PHE A 217 -25.57 13.65 6.54
N LEU A 218 -25.41 14.93 6.92
CA LEU A 218 -24.08 15.53 7.08
C LEU A 218 -23.30 14.94 8.27
N PHE A 219 -24.00 14.38 9.26
CA PHE A 219 -23.39 13.69 10.41
C PHE A 219 -22.76 12.34 10.02
N ASP A 220 -23.07 11.82 8.83
CA ASP A 220 -22.43 10.61 8.30
C ASP A 220 -21.03 10.89 7.72
N ILE A 221 -20.60 12.16 7.63
CA ILE A 221 -19.32 12.57 7.01
C ILE A 221 -18.15 12.48 8.00
N VAL A 222 -18.21 13.25 9.11
CA VAL A 222 -17.07 13.39 10.05
C VAL A 222 -17.06 12.31 11.12
N ALA A 223 -18.20 12.06 11.75
CA ALA A 223 -18.32 11.12 12.87
C ALA A 223 -19.60 10.28 12.73
N ASN A 224 -19.52 9.24 11.91
CA ASN A 224 -20.69 8.44 11.54
C ASN A 224 -21.06 7.44 12.65
N LYS A 225 -21.95 7.83 13.56
CA LYS A 225 -22.41 6.93 14.65
C LYS A 225 -23.35 5.81 14.18
N ARG A 226 -23.87 5.88 12.94
CA ARG A 226 -24.81 4.88 12.39
C ARG A 226 -24.11 3.59 12.00
N ASN A 227 -23.02 3.70 11.25
CA ASN A 227 -22.29 2.55 10.71
C ASN A 227 -20.76 2.63 10.88
N GLY A 228 -20.25 3.77 11.35
CA GLY A 228 -18.82 3.96 11.58
C GLY A 228 -18.01 4.08 10.29
N LEU A 229 -18.62 4.40 9.14
CA LEU A 229 -17.90 4.79 7.93
C LEU A 229 -17.94 6.31 7.77
N ASP A 230 -16.81 6.95 8.04
CA ASP A 230 -16.60 8.39 8.01
C ASP A 230 -15.22 8.71 7.40
N VAL A 231 -15.02 9.98 7.07
CA VAL A 231 -13.78 10.44 6.42
C VAL A 231 -12.56 10.40 7.35
N ASP A 232 -12.78 10.42 8.67
CA ASP A 232 -11.74 10.15 9.68
C ASP A 232 -11.06 8.80 9.41
N LYS A 233 -11.86 7.73 9.27
CA LYS A 233 -11.36 6.39 8.95
C LYS A 233 -10.71 6.31 7.59
N PHE A 234 -11.25 7.02 6.61
CA PHE A 234 -10.66 7.02 5.27
C PHE A 234 -9.26 7.63 5.28
N ASP A 235 -9.04 8.73 6.01
CA ASP A 235 -7.71 9.31 6.17
C ASP A 235 -6.78 8.40 6.97
N TYR A 236 -7.14 8.04 8.22
CA TYR A 236 -6.18 7.36 9.09
C TYR A 236 -5.81 5.98 8.56
N ILE A 237 -6.73 5.24 7.91
CA ILE A 237 -6.39 3.91 7.37
C ILE A 237 -5.34 4.05 6.26
N LEU A 238 -5.51 5.02 5.35
CA LEU A 238 -4.54 5.28 4.29
C LEU A 238 -3.22 5.81 4.86
N ARG A 239 -3.29 6.77 5.79
CA ARG A 239 -2.13 7.42 6.40
C ARG A 239 -1.33 6.46 7.27
N ASP A 240 -1.98 5.73 8.17
CA ASP A 240 -1.31 4.81 9.09
C ASP A 240 -0.63 3.68 8.33
N THR A 241 -1.33 3.07 7.35
CA THR A 241 -0.75 1.99 6.53
C THR A 241 0.44 2.48 5.71
N TYR A 242 0.39 3.71 5.21
CA TYR A 242 1.51 4.35 4.53
C TYR A 242 2.70 4.55 5.48
N MET A 243 2.45 5.11 6.68
CA MET A 243 3.50 5.46 7.66
C MET A 243 4.15 4.24 8.31
N ILE A 244 3.44 3.12 8.46
CA ILE A 244 4.02 1.85 8.92
C ILE A 244 4.80 1.10 7.82
N GLY A 245 4.68 1.51 6.55
CA GLY A 245 5.36 0.89 5.41
C GLY A 245 4.61 -0.27 4.74
N GLU A 246 3.32 -0.45 5.02
CA GLU A 246 2.45 -1.46 4.38
C GLU A 246 1.20 -0.79 3.75
N PRO A 247 1.37 0.10 2.75
CA PRO A 247 0.27 0.89 2.23
C PRO A 247 -0.82 0.00 1.60
N ILE A 248 -2.06 0.21 2.02
CA ILE A 248 -3.22 -0.38 1.36
C ILE A 248 -3.68 0.52 0.21
N ARG A 249 -4.19 -0.09 -0.86
CA ARG A 249 -4.74 0.62 -2.01
C ARG A 249 -6.26 0.71 -1.90
N ILE A 250 -6.74 1.62 -1.05
CA ILE A 250 -8.15 2.04 -1.03
C ILE A 250 -8.25 3.34 -1.82
N ASP A 251 -9.16 3.41 -2.79
CA ASP A 251 -9.41 4.63 -3.56
C ASP A 251 -10.49 5.45 -2.86
N SER A 252 -10.08 6.36 -1.97
CA SER A 252 -10.99 7.25 -1.25
C SER A 252 -11.81 8.12 -2.21
N ASN A 253 -11.23 8.55 -3.34
CA ASN A 253 -11.95 9.31 -4.36
C ASN A 253 -13.07 8.49 -4.97
N ARG A 254 -12.86 7.19 -5.21
CA ARG A 254 -13.91 6.32 -5.74
C ARG A 254 -15.10 6.21 -4.78
N ILE A 255 -14.84 6.00 -3.50
CA ILE A 255 -15.88 5.88 -2.47
C ILE A 255 -16.65 7.19 -2.31
N VAL A 256 -15.92 8.31 -2.28
CA VAL A 256 -16.55 9.65 -2.22
C VAL A 256 -17.36 9.93 -3.47
N ASN A 257 -16.87 9.57 -4.65
CA ASN A 257 -17.60 9.77 -5.90
C ASN A 257 -18.85 8.91 -6.03
N SER A 258 -18.91 7.75 -5.35
CA SER A 258 -20.09 6.89 -5.34
C SER A 258 -21.04 7.17 -4.18
N ALA A 259 -20.74 8.12 -3.30
CA ALA A 259 -21.66 8.53 -2.25
C ALA A 259 -22.89 9.25 -2.83
N ARG A 260 -24.08 8.93 -2.30
CA ARG A 260 -25.36 9.59 -2.55
C ARG A 260 -26.20 9.60 -1.26
N VAL A 261 -27.01 10.62 -1.09
CA VAL A 261 -28.02 10.66 -0.02
C VAL A 261 -29.33 10.06 -0.53
N ILE A 262 -29.82 9.05 0.20
CA ILE A 262 -31.13 8.40 -0.02
C ILE A 262 -31.72 8.17 1.37
N GLU A 263 -32.99 8.51 1.58
CA GLU A 263 -33.64 8.38 2.91
C GLU A 263 -32.84 9.07 4.05
N ASP A 264 -32.29 10.25 3.77
CA ASP A 264 -31.56 11.10 4.75
C ASP A 264 -30.34 10.41 5.41
N GLN A 265 -29.65 9.55 4.64
CA GLN A 265 -28.37 8.94 5.02
C GLN A 265 -27.47 8.76 3.79
N ILE A 266 -26.16 8.74 4.02
CA ILE A 266 -25.18 8.48 2.95
C ILE A 266 -25.21 6.99 2.60
N CYS A 267 -25.47 6.73 1.32
CA CYS A 267 -25.48 5.42 0.67
C CYS A 267 -24.37 5.35 -0.38
N TYR A 268 -23.87 4.14 -0.66
CA TYR A 268 -22.81 3.92 -1.65
C TYR A 268 -23.29 3.02 -2.80
N ASP A 269 -22.60 3.03 -3.94
CA ASP A 269 -22.89 2.08 -5.03
C ASP A 269 -22.59 0.66 -4.54
N ILE A 270 -23.50 -0.29 -4.77
CA ILE A 270 -23.32 -1.71 -4.40
C ILE A 270 -22.02 -2.31 -4.98
N LYS A 271 -21.50 -1.77 -6.09
CA LYS A 271 -20.21 -2.18 -6.67
C LYS A 271 -19.01 -1.88 -5.77
N ASP A 272 -19.16 -0.98 -4.81
CA ASP A 272 -18.11 -0.59 -3.87
C ASP A 272 -18.21 -1.33 -2.53
N ALA A 273 -19.17 -2.24 -2.36
CA ALA A 273 -19.33 -3.05 -1.15
C ALA A 273 -18.04 -3.80 -0.76
N ASN A 274 -17.30 -4.34 -1.74
CA ASN A 274 -16.00 -4.98 -1.46
C ASN A 274 -14.96 -4.00 -0.90
N GLN A 275 -14.90 -2.76 -1.40
CA GLN A 275 -13.96 -1.75 -0.89
C GLN A 275 -14.34 -1.28 0.52
N LEU A 276 -15.63 -1.10 0.79
CA LEU A 276 -16.09 -0.77 2.15
C LEU A 276 -15.80 -1.93 3.13
N TYR A 277 -15.96 -3.18 2.68
CA TYR A 277 -15.58 -4.34 3.46
C TYR A 277 -14.07 -4.37 3.74
N GLU A 278 -13.24 -4.09 2.73
CA GLU A 278 -11.78 -4.00 2.88
C GLU A 278 -11.36 -2.90 3.87
N ILE A 279 -12.04 -1.74 3.88
CA ILE A 279 -11.85 -0.69 4.90
C ILE A 279 -12.08 -1.26 6.30
N CYS A 280 -13.22 -1.92 6.52
CA CYS A 280 -13.59 -2.49 7.82
C CYS A 280 -12.60 -3.59 8.27
N ALA A 281 -12.20 -4.46 7.34
CA ALA A 281 -11.23 -5.52 7.58
C ALA A 281 -9.81 -4.97 7.85
N THR A 282 -9.43 -3.90 7.17
CA THR A 282 -8.13 -3.24 7.37
C THR A 282 -8.08 -2.53 8.71
N ARG A 283 -9.17 -1.86 9.11
CA ARG A 283 -9.31 -1.33 10.47
C ARG A 283 -9.10 -2.43 11.51
N PHE A 284 -9.75 -3.58 11.36
CA PHE A 284 -9.54 -4.72 12.25
C PHE A 284 -8.07 -5.17 12.26
N LYS A 285 -7.43 -5.31 11.10
CA LYS A 285 -6.01 -5.67 10.98
C LYS A 285 -5.11 -4.67 11.71
N LEU A 286 -5.31 -3.37 11.51
CA LEU A 286 -4.55 -2.30 12.17
C LEU A 286 -4.71 -2.35 13.69
N HIS A 287 -5.95 -2.49 14.17
CA HIS A 287 -6.20 -2.66 15.60
C HIS A 287 -5.48 -3.87 16.16
N LYS A 288 -5.59 -5.05 15.52
CA LYS A 288 -5.01 -6.30 16.01
C LYS A 288 -3.48 -6.31 15.97
N MET A 289 -2.88 -5.83 14.88
CA MET A 289 -1.45 -6.00 14.60
C MET A 289 -0.61 -4.80 15.01
N ILE A 290 -1.15 -3.58 14.89
CA ILE A 290 -0.39 -2.33 15.03
C ILE A 290 -0.75 -1.65 16.36
N TYR A 291 -1.99 -1.16 16.50
CA TYR A 291 -2.39 -0.37 17.67
C TYR A 291 -2.35 -1.18 18.97
N ASN A 292 -2.49 -2.50 18.86
CA ASN A 292 -2.40 -3.44 19.97
C ASN A 292 -1.11 -4.27 19.99
N HIS A 293 -0.06 -3.79 19.32
CA HIS A 293 1.22 -4.49 19.34
C HIS A 293 1.78 -4.61 20.75
N LYS A 294 2.26 -5.82 21.08
CA LYS A 294 2.73 -6.19 22.42
C LYS A 294 3.75 -5.23 23.02
N ALA A 295 4.73 -4.81 22.23
CA ALA A 295 5.80 -3.94 22.72
C ALA A 295 5.31 -2.49 22.87
N ALA A 296 4.40 -2.02 22.01
CA ALA A 296 3.80 -0.70 22.12
C ALA A 296 2.96 -0.61 23.39
N LYS A 297 2.06 -1.57 23.61
CA LYS A 297 1.27 -1.66 24.85
C LYS A 297 2.12 -1.73 26.12
N ALA A 298 3.22 -2.49 26.12
CA ALA A 298 4.13 -2.52 27.27
C ALA A 298 4.65 -1.12 27.61
N ILE A 299 5.00 -0.32 26.60
CA ILE A 299 5.45 1.06 26.77
C ILE A 299 4.30 1.95 27.23
N GLU A 300 3.09 1.79 26.69
CA GLU A 300 1.91 2.51 27.18
C GLU A 300 1.69 2.28 28.67
N TYR A 301 1.73 1.03 29.14
CA TYR A 301 1.60 0.72 30.56
C TYR A 301 2.70 1.39 31.41
N MET A 302 3.94 1.44 30.91
CA MET A 302 5.03 2.13 31.60
C MET A 302 4.84 3.64 31.61
N ILE A 303 4.39 4.24 30.50
CA ILE A 303 4.08 5.68 30.44
C ILE A 303 2.97 6.02 31.43
N ILE A 304 1.90 5.21 31.50
CA ILE A 304 0.83 5.41 32.47
C ILE A 304 1.36 5.32 33.90
N ASP A 305 2.18 4.31 34.22
CA ASP A 305 2.75 4.19 35.57
C ASP A 305 3.68 5.38 35.90
N ALA A 306 4.43 5.88 34.91
CA ALA A 306 5.26 7.08 35.07
C ALA A 306 4.41 8.33 35.32
N LEU A 307 3.32 8.53 34.54
CA LEU A 307 2.40 9.66 34.70
C LEU A 307 1.68 9.60 36.05
N LEU A 308 1.18 8.43 36.47
CA LEU A 308 0.54 8.25 37.78
C LEU A 308 1.50 8.54 38.94
N ALA A 309 2.78 8.18 38.80
CA ALA A 309 3.79 8.52 39.79
C ALA A 309 4.11 10.03 39.83
N ALA A 310 3.92 10.74 38.71
CA ALA A 310 4.16 12.19 38.61
C ALA A 310 2.93 13.04 38.96
N GLU A 311 1.72 12.48 38.83
CA GLU A 311 0.45 13.20 38.95
C GLU A 311 0.27 13.94 40.29
N PRO A 312 0.64 13.39 41.47
CA PRO A 312 0.52 14.11 42.74
C PRO A 312 1.29 15.44 42.81
N TYR A 313 2.30 15.61 41.94
CA TYR A 313 3.18 16.79 41.93
C TYR A 313 2.92 17.68 40.72
N LEU A 314 2.75 17.09 39.53
CA LEU A 314 2.59 17.85 38.29
C LEU A 314 1.14 18.21 37.98
N ARG A 315 0.16 17.48 38.55
CA ARG A 315 -1.28 17.68 38.37
C ARG A 315 -1.66 17.87 36.89
N VAL A 316 -1.23 16.93 36.05
CA VAL A 316 -1.35 17.06 34.58
C VAL A 316 -2.73 16.64 34.08
N ALA A 317 -3.41 15.74 34.80
CA ALA A 317 -4.72 15.25 34.40
C ALA A 317 -5.76 16.37 34.37
N GLU A 318 -5.69 17.31 35.31
CA GLU A 318 -6.64 18.43 35.44
C GLU A 318 -6.57 19.42 34.28
N ARG A 319 -5.42 19.48 33.59
CA ARG A 319 -5.15 20.45 32.53
C ARG A 319 -6.04 20.25 31.31
N VAL A 320 -6.63 19.06 31.12
CA VAL A 320 -7.56 18.80 30.00
C VAL A 320 -8.89 19.53 30.13
N PHE A 321 -9.21 20.07 31.31
CA PHE A 321 -10.45 20.82 31.57
C PHE A 321 -10.26 22.34 31.47
N ASP A 322 -9.06 22.78 31.10
CA ASP A 322 -8.70 24.20 31.00
C ASP A 322 -7.95 24.41 29.68
N PRO A 323 -8.56 25.07 28.67
CA PRO A 323 -7.96 25.18 27.34
C PRO A 323 -6.59 25.86 27.34
N GLU A 324 -6.39 26.87 28.20
CA GLU A 324 -5.11 27.59 28.31
C GLU A 324 -3.97 26.68 28.79
N LYS A 325 -4.28 25.74 29.69
CA LYS A 325 -3.30 24.74 30.15
C LYS A 325 -3.19 23.56 29.18
N PHE A 326 -4.30 23.19 28.54
CA PHE A 326 -4.35 22.03 27.66
C PHE A 326 -3.48 22.22 26.42
N ILE A 327 -3.33 23.46 25.95
CA ILE A 327 -2.45 23.83 24.84
C ILE A 327 -1.02 23.29 25.02
N PHE A 328 -0.50 23.29 26.25
CA PHE A 328 0.87 22.86 26.55
C PHE A 328 1.00 21.37 26.88
N LEU A 329 -0.11 20.64 26.93
CA LEU A 329 -0.11 19.24 27.33
C LEU A 329 0.03 18.35 26.07
N ASN A 330 1.24 17.97 25.72
CA ASN A 330 1.55 17.13 24.56
C ASN A 330 2.59 16.04 24.93
N ASP A 331 3.09 15.29 23.95
CA ASP A 331 3.99 14.13 24.18
C ASP A 331 5.32 14.53 24.87
N SER A 332 5.68 15.83 24.87
CA SER A 332 6.89 16.34 25.52
C SER A 332 6.87 16.21 27.06
N ILE A 333 5.71 15.91 27.66
CA ILE A 333 5.60 15.68 29.11
C ILE A 333 6.58 14.60 29.62
N LEU A 334 6.90 13.61 28.79
CA LEU A 334 7.89 12.59 29.15
C LEU A 334 9.30 13.19 29.30
N ASN A 335 9.67 14.10 28.40
CA ASN A 335 10.95 14.80 28.45
C ASN A 335 11.00 15.75 29.65
N HIS A 336 9.88 16.38 30.00
CA HIS A 336 9.79 17.22 31.20
C HIS A 336 10.02 16.41 32.49
N ILE A 337 9.40 15.23 32.59
CA ILE A 337 9.65 14.28 33.67
C ILE A 337 11.13 13.89 33.66
N GLU A 338 11.68 13.47 32.52
CA GLU A 338 13.06 13.00 32.36
C GLU A 338 14.10 14.03 32.82
N CYS A 339 13.91 15.30 32.46
CA CYS A 339 14.81 16.41 32.79
C CYS A 339 14.62 16.97 34.21
N SER A 340 13.59 16.54 34.94
CA SER A 340 13.36 17.02 36.30
C SER A 340 14.49 16.59 37.26
N ILE A 341 14.83 17.45 38.22
CA ILE A 341 15.90 17.18 39.21
C ILE A 341 15.31 16.80 40.57
N GLY A 342 14.12 17.30 40.89
CA GLY A 342 13.50 17.13 42.20
C GLY A 342 13.30 15.66 42.60
N PRO A 343 13.45 15.33 43.90
CA PRO A 343 13.31 13.96 44.39
C PRO A 343 11.88 13.40 44.20
N GLU A 344 10.88 14.27 44.15
CA GLU A 344 9.46 13.91 44.01
C GLU A 344 9.16 13.14 42.72
N LEU A 345 9.84 13.47 41.61
CA LEU A 345 9.69 12.79 40.32
C LEU A 345 10.67 11.62 40.12
N ALA A 346 11.46 11.24 41.12
CA ALA A 346 12.49 10.20 40.97
C ALA A 346 11.92 8.85 40.51
N ARG A 347 10.74 8.44 41.05
CA ARG A 347 10.07 7.19 40.64
C ARG A 347 9.62 7.26 39.18
N SER A 348 9.01 8.36 38.78
CA SER A 348 8.56 8.58 37.40
C SER A 348 9.75 8.57 36.43
N ARG A 349 10.82 9.31 36.75
CA ARG A 349 12.08 9.31 35.99
C ARG A 349 12.70 7.93 35.85
N ALA A 350 12.70 7.11 36.89
CA ALA A 350 13.24 5.76 36.82
C ALA A 350 12.48 4.90 35.80
N ILE A 351 11.16 5.03 35.73
CA ILE A 351 10.34 4.32 34.72
C ILE A 351 10.65 4.85 33.31
N VAL A 352 10.76 6.18 33.14
CA VAL A 352 11.12 6.77 31.84
C VAL A 352 12.49 6.28 31.35
N ARG A 353 13.50 6.24 32.24
CA ARG A 353 14.83 5.70 31.92
C ARG A 353 14.76 4.26 31.45
N ARG A 354 13.98 3.41 32.13
CA ARG A 354 13.75 2.02 31.67
C ARG A 354 13.15 1.95 30.27
N ILE A 355 12.26 2.87 29.88
CA ILE A 355 11.74 2.94 28.51
C ILE A 355 12.88 3.26 27.52
N ARG A 356 13.75 4.21 27.85
CA ARG A 356 14.94 4.58 27.04
C ARG A 356 15.92 3.43 26.90
N ASP A 357 16.20 2.73 27.99
CA ASP A 357 17.14 1.61 28.06
C ASP A 357 16.52 0.29 27.55
N ARG A 358 15.26 0.34 27.09
CA ARG A 358 14.49 -0.79 26.57
C ARG A 358 14.26 -1.91 27.59
N GLU A 359 14.30 -1.59 28.88
CA GLU A 359 13.94 -2.45 30.00
C GLU A 359 12.42 -2.51 30.23
N LEU A 360 11.71 -2.91 29.17
CA LEU A 360 10.26 -2.90 29.11
C LEU A 360 9.61 -3.97 29.99
N TYR A 361 8.34 -3.74 30.37
CA TYR A 361 7.49 -4.78 30.95
C TYR A 361 7.45 -6.00 30.04
N LYS A 362 7.62 -7.19 30.63
CA LYS A 362 7.79 -8.42 29.87
C LYS A 362 6.43 -9.04 29.62
N MET A 363 6.11 -9.27 28.34
CA MET A 363 4.95 -10.06 27.95
C MET A 363 5.15 -11.51 28.37
N VAL A 364 4.22 -12.02 29.14
CA VAL A 364 4.16 -13.39 29.67
C VAL A 364 3.44 -14.31 28.69
N ASP A 365 2.26 -13.88 28.21
CA ASP A 365 1.43 -14.67 27.31
C ASP A 365 0.53 -13.77 26.46
N PHE A 366 0.04 -14.32 25.34
CA PHE A 366 -0.94 -13.67 24.46
C PHE A 366 -1.87 -14.72 23.82
N LYS A 367 -3.16 -14.43 23.71
CA LYS A 367 -4.14 -15.33 23.09
C LYS A 367 -5.28 -14.56 22.42
N SER A 368 -5.68 -15.00 21.22
CA SER A 368 -6.96 -14.58 20.62
C SER A 368 -8.07 -15.49 21.13
N ILE A 369 -9.10 -14.90 21.70
CA ILE A 369 -10.25 -15.56 22.32
C ILE A 369 -11.47 -15.29 21.46
N GLU A 370 -12.20 -16.34 21.12
CA GLU A 370 -13.46 -16.21 20.39
C GLU A 370 -14.50 -15.43 21.21
N TRP A 371 -15.34 -14.65 20.53
CA TRP A 371 -16.32 -13.77 21.17
C TRP A 371 -17.19 -14.43 22.25
N PRO A 372 -17.68 -15.68 22.09
CA PRO A 372 -18.51 -16.34 23.10
C PRO A 372 -17.81 -16.52 24.46
N PHE A 373 -16.49 -16.78 24.46
CA PHE A 373 -15.73 -17.06 25.69
C PHE A 373 -15.23 -15.81 26.42
N ARG A 374 -15.57 -14.60 25.96
CA ARG A 374 -15.07 -13.34 26.53
C ARG A 374 -15.39 -13.16 28.02
N ALA A 375 -16.58 -13.57 28.46
CA ALA A 375 -17.01 -13.43 29.85
C ALA A 375 -16.23 -14.38 30.76
N LEU A 376 -16.13 -15.65 30.34
CA LEU A 376 -15.36 -16.69 31.02
C LEU A 376 -13.92 -16.23 31.29
N PHE A 377 -13.22 -15.73 30.26
CA PHE A 377 -11.85 -15.24 30.42
C PHE A 377 -11.76 -13.99 31.29
N ARG A 378 -12.72 -13.06 31.18
CA ARG A 378 -12.73 -11.83 31.99
C ARG A 378 -12.93 -12.09 33.48
N GLU A 379 -13.75 -13.08 33.82
CA GLU A 379 -14.03 -13.43 35.22
C GLU A 379 -12.92 -14.29 35.84
N ASN A 380 -12.29 -15.15 35.04
CA ASN A 380 -11.37 -16.16 35.55
C ASN A 380 -9.88 -15.81 35.36
N VAL A 381 -9.50 -15.06 34.33
CA VAL A 381 -8.11 -14.59 34.13
C VAL A 381 -7.97 -13.17 34.67
N THR A 382 -7.50 -13.06 35.91
CA THR A 382 -7.25 -11.77 36.57
C THR A 382 -5.86 -11.73 37.20
N SER A 383 -5.27 -10.53 37.33
CA SER A 383 -3.96 -10.35 37.99
C SER A 383 -3.95 -10.97 39.39
N LYS A 384 -5.02 -10.74 40.16
CA LYS A 384 -5.20 -11.33 41.50
C LYS A 384 -5.11 -12.86 41.50
N ARG A 385 -5.87 -13.52 40.62
CA ARG A 385 -5.88 -14.99 40.56
C ARG A 385 -4.53 -15.54 40.10
N ILE A 386 -3.87 -14.89 39.14
CA ILE A 386 -2.54 -15.31 38.69
C ILE A 386 -1.53 -15.22 39.84
N VAL A 387 -1.51 -14.12 40.59
CA VAL A 387 -0.61 -13.97 41.75
C VAL A 387 -0.92 -15.00 42.83
N GLN A 388 -2.20 -15.29 43.09
CA GLN A 388 -2.59 -16.34 44.03
C GLN A 388 -2.09 -17.74 43.62
N GLU A 389 -2.19 -18.10 42.33
CA GLU A 389 -1.62 -19.38 41.86
C GLU A 389 -0.09 -19.40 41.98
N VAL A 390 0.59 -18.29 41.67
CA VAL A 390 2.04 -18.18 41.85
C VAL A 390 2.43 -18.38 43.32
N GLN A 391 1.69 -17.78 44.25
CA GLN A 391 1.90 -17.95 45.70
C GLN A 391 1.63 -19.38 46.15
N ARG A 392 0.60 -20.06 45.63
CA ARG A 392 0.35 -21.48 45.91
C ARG A 392 1.47 -22.37 45.39
N MET A 393 1.96 -22.11 44.18
CA MET A 393 3.08 -22.86 43.59
C MET A 393 4.39 -22.63 44.34
N ALA A 394 4.58 -21.45 44.94
CA ALA A 394 5.74 -21.17 45.79
C ALA A 394 5.80 -22.07 47.04
N ALA A 395 4.67 -22.65 47.48
CA ALA A 395 4.67 -23.64 48.56
C ALA A 395 5.30 -24.99 48.14
N SER A 396 5.21 -25.36 46.86
CA SER A 396 5.82 -26.57 46.31
C SER A 396 7.23 -26.36 45.74
N ASP A 397 7.53 -25.15 45.28
CA ASP A 397 8.83 -24.75 44.72
C ASP A 397 9.25 -23.39 45.33
N PRO A 398 9.87 -23.38 46.53
CA PRO A 398 10.19 -22.16 47.25
C PRO A 398 11.20 -21.28 46.52
N LEU A 399 11.00 -19.96 46.60
CA LEU A 399 11.94 -18.97 46.09
C LEU A 399 13.09 -18.75 47.08
N PRO A 400 14.27 -18.28 46.62
CA PRO A 400 15.32 -17.83 47.51
C PRO A 400 14.82 -16.75 48.48
N ASP A 401 15.35 -16.70 49.70
CA ASP A 401 14.89 -15.77 50.75
C ASP A 401 14.99 -14.28 50.34
N ASP A 402 15.94 -13.93 49.46
CA ASP A 402 16.14 -12.57 48.95
C ASP A 402 15.29 -12.22 47.71
N PHE A 403 14.36 -13.09 47.30
CA PHE A 403 13.57 -12.86 46.08
C PHE A 403 12.45 -11.84 46.34
N PRO A 404 12.29 -10.79 45.50
CA PRO A 404 11.30 -9.74 45.73
C PRO A 404 9.88 -10.31 45.81
N GLU A 405 9.00 -9.83 46.69
CA GLU A 405 7.60 -10.29 46.74
C GLU A 405 6.84 -9.91 45.45
N LEU A 406 6.02 -10.82 44.89
CA LEU A 406 5.12 -10.51 43.76
C LEU A 406 3.75 -10.01 44.24
N LYS A 407 3.35 -8.80 43.83
CA LYS A 407 2.06 -8.19 44.16
C LYS A 407 1.11 -8.20 42.96
N GLU A 408 -0.18 -8.00 43.22
CA GLU A 408 -1.19 -7.89 42.15
C GLU A 408 -0.86 -6.80 41.12
N GLU A 409 -0.36 -5.65 41.58
CA GLU A 409 0.02 -4.51 40.73
C GLU A 409 1.23 -4.78 39.82
N ASP A 410 1.99 -5.85 40.08
CA ASP A 410 3.14 -6.26 39.26
C ASP A 410 2.73 -7.09 38.04
N VAL A 411 1.48 -7.58 38.00
CA VAL A 411 0.93 -8.37 36.88
C VAL A 411 -0.16 -7.57 36.18
N ILE A 412 -0.05 -7.45 34.86
CA ILE A 412 -1.05 -6.76 34.03
C ILE A 412 -1.76 -7.80 33.19
N VAL A 413 -3.07 -7.92 33.38
CA VAL A 413 -3.96 -8.69 32.50
C VAL A 413 -4.81 -7.72 31.69
N ASP A 414 -4.73 -7.83 30.38
CA ASP A 414 -5.41 -6.95 29.44
C ASP A 414 -6.21 -7.77 28.44
N LEU A 415 -7.52 -7.51 28.41
CA LEU A 415 -8.50 -8.14 27.53
C LEU A 415 -9.09 -7.07 26.63
N SER A 416 -8.49 -6.91 25.46
CA SER A 416 -8.88 -5.88 24.50
C SER A 416 -9.77 -6.45 23.40
N THR A 417 -10.93 -5.83 23.18
CA THR A 417 -11.86 -6.22 22.11
C THR A 417 -11.35 -5.77 20.74
N MET A 418 -11.24 -6.69 19.79
CA MET A 418 -10.91 -6.43 18.38
C MET A 418 -12.16 -6.66 17.53
N HIS A 419 -12.53 -5.72 16.67
CA HIS A 419 -13.69 -5.86 15.79
C HIS A 419 -13.58 -5.05 14.50
N HIS A 420 -14.40 -5.39 13.51
CA HIS A 420 -14.46 -4.71 12.21
C HIS A 420 -15.13 -3.32 12.26
N GLY A 421 -15.83 -2.98 13.35
CA GLY A 421 -16.41 -1.65 13.57
C GLY A 421 -17.67 -1.71 14.44
N MET A 422 -18.43 -2.79 14.30
CA MET A 422 -19.72 -3.00 14.97
C MET A 422 -19.73 -4.23 15.88
N LYS A 423 -18.70 -4.34 16.74
CA LYS A 423 -18.52 -5.50 17.63
C LYS A 423 -18.67 -6.82 16.84
N GLU A 424 -19.48 -7.76 17.33
CA GLU A 424 -19.70 -9.06 16.69
C GLU A 424 -20.46 -9.00 15.36
N GLU A 425 -21.16 -7.89 15.10
CA GLU A 425 -21.97 -7.74 13.91
C GLU A 425 -21.15 -7.25 12.71
N ASN A 426 -21.60 -7.65 11.52
CA ASN A 426 -21.04 -7.17 10.27
C ASN A 426 -21.31 -5.67 10.09
N PRO A 427 -20.29 -4.81 9.95
CA PRO A 427 -20.50 -3.38 9.78
C PRO A 427 -21.30 -3.03 8.52
N LEU A 428 -21.18 -3.81 7.44
CA LEU A 428 -21.93 -3.57 6.19
C LEU A 428 -23.43 -3.80 6.35
N LYS A 429 -23.88 -4.49 7.41
CA LYS A 429 -25.30 -4.61 7.75
C LYS A 429 -25.93 -3.24 8.04
N TYR A 430 -25.14 -2.25 8.47
CA TYR A 430 -25.62 -0.90 8.78
C TYR A 430 -25.34 0.10 7.65
N VAL A 431 -24.76 -0.37 6.54
CA VAL A 431 -24.49 0.43 5.35
C VAL A 431 -25.59 0.20 4.33
N LYS A 432 -26.11 1.30 3.78
CA LYS A 432 -27.09 1.27 2.70
C LYS A 432 -26.39 1.42 1.36
N PHE A 433 -26.85 0.64 0.39
CA PHE A 433 -26.32 0.58 -0.95
C PHE A 433 -27.40 0.85 -1.97
N TYR A 434 -27.06 1.57 -3.03
CA TYR A 434 -27.93 1.74 -4.20
C TYR A 434 -27.33 1.04 -5.42
N SER A 435 -28.16 0.84 -6.45
CA SER A 435 -27.71 0.34 -7.75
C SER A 435 -27.84 1.43 -8.78
N LYS A 436 -26.91 1.51 -9.75
CA LYS A 436 -27.07 2.43 -10.90
C LYS A 436 -28.37 2.21 -11.68
N ARG A 437 -28.97 1.01 -11.59
CA ARG A 437 -30.27 0.70 -12.21
C ARG A 437 -31.45 1.36 -11.50
N ASN A 438 -31.30 1.65 -10.21
CA ASN A 438 -32.30 2.33 -9.40
C ASN A 438 -31.60 3.23 -8.36
N PRO A 439 -31.16 4.43 -8.77
CA PRO A 439 -30.33 5.32 -7.94
C PRO A 439 -31.10 6.03 -6.82
N SER A 440 -32.43 5.89 -6.77
CA SER A 440 -33.29 6.53 -5.77
C SER A 440 -33.75 5.57 -4.67
N ALA A 441 -33.40 4.28 -4.76
CA ALA A 441 -33.72 3.29 -3.75
C ALA A 441 -32.45 2.69 -3.17
N CYS A 442 -32.47 2.39 -1.87
CA CYS A 442 -31.36 1.77 -1.17
C CYS A 442 -31.76 0.44 -0.53
N ARG A 443 -30.79 -0.44 -0.33
CA ARG A 443 -30.93 -1.71 0.39
C ARG A 443 -29.65 -2.05 1.14
N ASN A 444 -29.73 -2.99 2.07
CA ASN A 444 -28.54 -3.53 2.73
C ASN A 444 -27.84 -4.53 1.79
N ALA A 445 -26.52 -4.66 1.94
CA ALA A 445 -25.76 -5.68 1.23
C ALA A 445 -25.94 -7.05 1.90
N GLU A 446 -26.17 -8.07 1.09
CA GLU A 446 -26.23 -9.47 1.50
C GLU A 446 -24.84 -10.13 1.32
N LYS A 447 -24.63 -11.29 1.96
CA LYS A 447 -23.37 -12.05 1.85
C LYS A 447 -22.97 -12.34 0.40
N GLY A 448 -23.95 -12.55 -0.48
CA GLY A 448 -23.72 -12.78 -1.91
C GLY A 448 -23.32 -11.54 -2.73
N ASP A 449 -23.49 -10.32 -2.21
CA ASP A 449 -23.21 -9.10 -2.96
C ASP A 449 -21.71 -8.75 -3.02
N TYR A 450 -20.91 -9.21 -2.04
CA TYR A 450 -19.48 -8.90 -1.96
C TYR A 450 -18.62 -10.13 -1.70
N SER A 451 -18.85 -10.90 -0.63
CA SER A 451 -18.03 -12.07 -0.32
C SER A 451 -18.76 -13.14 0.49
N THR A 452 -18.78 -14.36 -0.05
CA THR A 452 -19.23 -15.56 0.67
C THR A 452 -18.19 -16.09 1.66
N LEU A 453 -16.96 -15.56 1.63
CA LEU A 453 -15.83 -15.96 2.49
C LEU A 453 -15.66 -15.07 3.73
N GLN A 454 -16.59 -14.15 3.99
CA GLN A 454 -16.57 -13.34 5.20
C GLN A 454 -16.70 -14.20 6.47
N PRO A 455 -16.14 -13.76 7.62
CA PRO A 455 -16.23 -14.49 8.88
C PRO A 455 -17.67 -14.53 9.41
N ASP A 456 -17.97 -15.55 10.22
CA ASP A 456 -19.29 -15.68 10.86
C ASP A 456 -19.42 -14.76 12.09
N CYS A 457 -18.31 -14.37 12.72
CA CYS A 457 -18.26 -13.39 13.81
C CYS A 457 -17.23 -12.30 13.49
N PHE A 458 -17.61 -11.03 13.69
CA PHE A 458 -16.78 -9.86 13.35
C PHE A 458 -15.99 -9.29 14.52
N ALA A 459 -15.96 -10.02 15.64
CA ALA A 459 -15.19 -9.66 16.82
C ALA A 459 -14.48 -10.84 17.49
N GLU A 460 -13.38 -10.52 18.15
CA GLU A 460 -12.60 -11.41 19.01
C GLU A 460 -12.05 -10.61 20.20
N VAL A 461 -11.53 -11.28 21.21
CA VAL A 461 -10.85 -10.64 22.34
C VAL A 461 -9.38 -11.03 22.35
N LEU A 462 -8.49 -10.04 22.37
CA LEU A 462 -7.07 -10.22 22.50
C LEU A 462 -6.67 -10.15 23.98
N LEU A 463 -6.32 -11.29 24.55
CA LEU A 463 -5.70 -11.40 25.88
C LEU A 463 -4.20 -11.16 25.78
N ARG A 464 -3.68 -10.33 26.68
CA ARG A 464 -2.25 -10.11 26.89
C ARG A 464 -1.97 -10.09 28.38
N ILE A 465 -0.90 -10.78 28.78
CA ILE A 465 -0.44 -10.81 30.17
C ILE A 465 0.98 -10.25 30.19
N TYR A 466 1.26 -9.32 31.10
CA TYR A 466 2.60 -8.77 31.32
C TYR A 466 3.00 -8.88 32.79
N THR A 467 4.30 -8.91 33.04
CA THR A 467 4.89 -8.72 34.37
C THR A 467 5.78 -7.49 34.37
N LYS A 468 5.69 -6.69 35.43
CA LYS A 468 6.59 -5.55 35.71
C LYS A 468 7.94 -6.02 36.24
N LYS A 469 7.99 -7.24 36.77
CA LYS A 469 9.15 -7.94 37.34
C LYS A 469 9.59 -9.08 36.42
N PRO A 470 10.61 -8.87 35.56
CA PRO A 470 11.09 -9.87 34.60
C PRO A 470 11.49 -11.19 35.25
N GLU A 471 12.02 -11.15 36.47
CA GLU A 471 12.42 -12.29 37.29
C GLU A 471 11.25 -13.26 37.59
N TYR A 472 10.01 -12.74 37.60
CA TYR A 472 8.81 -13.53 37.83
C TYR A 472 8.17 -14.10 36.56
N TRP A 473 8.72 -13.80 35.37
CA TRP A 473 8.09 -14.13 34.09
C TRP A 473 7.63 -15.58 33.97
N GLY A 474 8.51 -16.54 34.31
CA GLY A 474 8.20 -17.97 34.19
C GLY A 474 7.13 -18.44 35.18
N ARG A 475 7.13 -17.88 36.39
CA ARG A 475 6.13 -18.23 37.42
C ARG A 475 4.77 -17.63 37.11
N VAL A 476 4.70 -16.38 36.65
CA VAL A 476 3.44 -15.75 36.19
C VAL A 476 2.86 -16.55 35.02
N GLN A 477 3.70 -17.04 34.10
CA GLN A 477 3.25 -17.92 33.02
C GLN A 477 2.68 -19.23 33.56
N ALA A 478 3.37 -19.86 34.52
CA ALA A 478 2.90 -21.10 35.14
C ALA A 478 1.57 -20.91 35.90
N GLY A 479 1.43 -19.82 36.66
CA GLY A 479 0.20 -19.47 37.36
C GLY A 479 -0.97 -19.25 36.40
N TYR A 480 -0.74 -18.57 35.28
CA TYR A 480 -1.75 -18.44 34.22
C TYR A 480 -2.14 -19.79 33.61
N ARG A 481 -1.18 -20.69 33.33
CA ARG A 481 -1.49 -22.04 32.81
C ARG A 481 -2.32 -22.86 33.79
N GLN A 482 -2.02 -22.80 35.09
CA GLN A 482 -2.82 -23.48 36.12
C GLN A 482 -4.28 -22.99 36.15
N ILE A 483 -4.50 -21.69 35.89
CA ILE A 483 -5.86 -21.15 35.76
C ILE A 483 -6.56 -21.77 34.54
N LEU A 484 -5.88 -21.86 33.39
CA LEU A 484 -6.46 -22.47 32.18
C LEU A 484 -6.80 -23.95 32.37
N ASP A 485 -5.92 -24.70 33.03
CA ASP A 485 -6.13 -26.13 33.32
C ASP A 485 -7.39 -26.31 34.18
N ARG A 486 -7.61 -25.44 35.17
CA ARG A 486 -8.82 -25.49 36.01
C ARG A 486 -10.09 -25.07 35.28
N MET A 487 -10.01 -24.09 34.37
CA MET A 487 -11.16 -23.75 33.51
C MET A 487 -11.56 -24.92 32.60
N SER A 488 -10.59 -25.70 32.14
CA SER A 488 -10.82 -26.85 31.25
C SER A 488 -11.51 -28.03 31.96
N VAL A 489 -11.36 -28.13 33.29
CA VAL A 489 -11.97 -29.21 34.11
C VAL A 489 -13.44 -28.91 34.46
N GLU A 490 -13.86 -27.65 34.49
CA GLU A 490 -15.28 -27.29 34.75
C GLU A 490 -16.19 -27.56 33.54
N GLU A 491 -15.67 -27.53 32.30
CA GLU A 491 -16.42 -27.91 31.09
C GLU A 491 -16.61 -29.44 30.93
N THR A 492 -15.88 -30.27 31.67
CA THR A 492 -16.04 -31.74 31.58
C THR A 492 -17.24 -32.29 32.35
N THR A 493 -18.00 -31.43 33.05
CA THR A 493 -19.24 -31.82 33.77
C THR A 493 -20.53 -31.30 33.16
N ALA A 494 -20.50 -30.65 31.99
CA ALA A 494 -21.71 -30.04 31.42
C ALA A 494 -21.80 -30.08 29.88
N VAL A 495 -21.56 -31.23 29.25
CA VAL A 495 -22.30 -31.66 28.05
C VAL A 495 -22.27 -33.19 28.03
N ASP A 496 -23.42 -33.84 28.26
CA ASP A 496 -23.62 -35.22 27.81
C ASP A 496 -23.45 -35.22 26.28
N ALA A 497 -22.27 -35.63 25.82
CA ALA A 497 -22.06 -35.98 24.44
C ALA A 497 -23.00 -37.16 24.13
N ILE A 498 -24.12 -36.87 23.48
CA ILE A 498 -24.94 -37.87 22.82
C ILE A 498 -24.04 -38.54 21.79
N THR A 499 -23.45 -39.66 22.19
CA THR A 499 -22.78 -40.58 21.29
C THR A 499 -23.90 -41.26 20.51
N PRO A 500 -23.98 -41.13 19.17
CA PRO A 500 -24.88 -41.99 18.40
C PRO A 500 -24.46 -43.45 18.64
N PRO A 501 -25.41 -44.40 18.74
CA PRO A 501 -25.08 -45.81 18.92
C PRO A 501 -24.19 -46.29 17.77
N ALA A 502 -23.28 -47.21 18.05
CA ALA A 502 -22.58 -47.95 17.00
C ALA A 502 -23.61 -48.76 16.19
N THR A 503 -24.01 -48.25 15.03
CA THR A 503 -24.86 -48.99 14.09
C THR A 503 -23.96 -49.75 13.12
N GLU A 504 -24.14 -51.07 13.09
CA GLU A 504 -23.50 -51.98 12.13
C GLU A 504 -23.75 -51.51 10.68
N PRO A 505 -22.77 -51.68 9.77
CA PRO A 505 -22.96 -51.36 8.36
C PRO A 505 -24.00 -52.31 7.73
N PRO A 506 -25.04 -51.79 7.05
CA PRO A 506 -25.98 -52.64 6.34
C PRO A 506 -25.33 -53.30 5.11
N SER A 507 -25.66 -54.57 4.92
CA SER A 507 -25.27 -55.40 3.78
C SER A 507 -25.79 -54.83 2.46
N THR A 508 -24.89 -54.61 1.49
CA THR A 508 -25.28 -54.21 0.13
C THR A 508 -25.86 -55.40 -0.64
N PRO A 509 -27.06 -55.30 -1.26
CA PRO A 509 -27.60 -56.35 -2.13
C PRO A 509 -26.90 -56.34 -3.52
N PRO A 510 -26.89 -57.48 -4.25
CA PRO A 510 -26.15 -57.61 -5.49
C PRO A 510 -26.80 -56.85 -6.66
N ALA A 511 -25.98 -56.18 -7.46
CA ALA A 511 -26.42 -55.51 -8.68
C ALA A 511 -26.85 -56.52 -9.74
N ARG A 512 -28.12 -56.44 -10.17
CA ARG A 512 -28.64 -57.09 -11.37
C ARG A 512 -28.39 -56.19 -12.58
N THR A 513 -27.64 -56.69 -13.55
CA THR A 513 -27.51 -56.14 -14.90
C THR A 513 -28.78 -56.37 -15.70
N SER A 514 -29.33 -55.33 -16.33
CA SER A 514 -30.20 -55.50 -17.50
C SER A 514 -29.89 -54.45 -18.56
N SER A 515 -29.43 -54.95 -19.70
CA SER A 515 -29.23 -54.28 -20.97
C SER A 515 -30.53 -53.78 -21.58
N PHE A 516 -30.49 -52.63 -22.25
CA PHE A 516 -31.44 -52.31 -23.33
C PHE A 516 -30.71 -51.68 -24.51
N SER A 517 -30.74 -52.39 -25.62
CA SER A 517 -30.30 -52.04 -26.97
C SER A 517 -31.40 -51.27 -27.71
N LEU A 518 -31.04 -50.34 -28.60
CA LEU A 518 -31.91 -49.91 -29.70
C LEU A 518 -31.12 -49.42 -30.92
N ASP A 519 -31.66 -49.82 -32.07
CA ASP A 519 -31.17 -49.80 -33.46
C ASP A 519 -30.93 -48.40 -34.10
N PRO A 520 -30.19 -48.34 -35.23
CA PRO A 520 -29.92 -47.12 -35.99
C PRO A 520 -30.91 -46.92 -37.15
N GLY A 521 -31.48 -45.71 -37.28
CA GLY A 521 -32.32 -45.38 -38.43
C GLY A 521 -32.64 -43.89 -38.60
N ALA A 522 -32.36 -43.41 -39.82
CA ALA A 522 -32.91 -42.23 -40.52
C ALA A 522 -32.36 -40.81 -40.23
N SER A 523 -31.43 -40.42 -41.11
CA SER A 523 -31.26 -39.15 -41.83
C SER A 523 -32.08 -37.89 -41.45
N ALA A 524 -31.37 -36.78 -41.18
CA ALA A 524 -31.38 -35.53 -41.97
C ALA A 524 -30.49 -34.48 -41.27
N GLY A 525 -29.68 -33.74 -42.05
CA GLY A 525 -28.50 -33.00 -41.57
C GLY A 525 -28.75 -31.68 -40.82
N PRO A 526 -27.69 -30.95 -40.38
CA PRO A 526 -27.87 -29.67 -39.70
C PRO A 526 -27.27 -28.48 -40.45
N ARG A 527 -28.11 -27.44 -40.60
CA ARG A 527 -27.72 -26.04 -40.62
C ARG A 527 -27.20 -25.65 -39.23
N THR A 528 -26.07 -24.95 -39.20
CA THR A 528 -25.42 -24.37 -38.03
C THR A 528 -26.19 -23.16 -37.52
N LEU A 529 -26.73 -23.28 -36.31
CA LEU A 529 -27.28 -22.19 -35.51
C LEU A 529 -26.56 -22.20 -34.15
N THR A 530 -25.88 -21.10 -33.86
CA THR A 530 -25.10 -20.83 -32.66
C THR A 530 -25.98 -20.70 -31.43
N LYS A 531 -25.72 -21.52 -30.40
CA LYS A 531 -26.01 -21.19 -29.00
C LYS A 531 -25.20 -22.04 -28.01
N ARG A 532 -24.97 -21.41 -26.87
CA ARG A 532 -24.55 -21.93 -25.54
C ARG A 532 -23.05 -22.11 -25.30
N PHE A 533 -22.56 -21.22 -24.44
CA PHE A 533 -21.46 -21.42 -23.50
C PHE A 533 -21.26 -22.91 -23.16
N SER A 534 -20.09 -23.44 -23.50
CA SER A 534 -19.63 -24.74 -23.06
C SER A 534 -18.32 -24.61 -22.28
N ASN A 535 -18.41 -24.99 -21.01
CA ASN A 535 -17.43 -25.71 -20.19
C ASN A 535 -16.00 -25.16 -20.09
N ASN A 536 -15.75 -24.39 -19.04
CA ASN A 536 -14.42 -24.22 -18.46
C ASN A 536 -14.11 -25.36 -17.48
N ASN A 537 -12.91 -25.95 -17.61
CA ASN A 537 -12.39 -27.10 -16.86
C ASN A 537 -12.07 -26.85 -15.37
N PHE A 538 -12.59 -25.78 -14.76
CA PHE A 538 -12.34 -25.49 -13.34
C PHE A 538 -13.28 -26.27 -12.39
N THR A 539 -14.38 -26.86 -12.92
CA THR A 539 -15.43 -27.48 -12.09
C THR A 539 -15.82 -28.90 -12.51
N THR A 540 -15.05 -29.59 -13.36
CA THR A 540 -15.35 -30.97 -13.77
C THR A 540 -14.21 -31.91 -13.42
N VAL A 541 -14.47 -32.82 -12.48
CA VAL A 541 -13.60 -33.96 -12.18
C VAL A 541 -13.70 -34.96 -13.33
N ASP A 542 -12.56 -35.46 -13.78
CA ASP A 542 -12.48 -36.45 -14.86
C ASP A 542 -13.21 -37.76 -14.47
N PRO A 543 -14.07 -38.35 -15.32
CA PRO A 543 -14.76 -39.61 -15.03
C PRO A 543 -13.84 -40.81 -14.80
N SER A 544 -12.54 -40.68 -15.10
CA SER A 544 -11.52 -41.72 -14.92
C SER A 544 -10.65 -41.56 -13.67
N TYR A 545 -10.94 -40.59 -12.79
CA TYR A 545 -10.19 -40.42 -11.54
C TYR A 545 -10.45 -41.59 -10.57
N SER A 546 -9.45 -42.45 -10.41
CA SER A 546 -9.46 -43.55 -9.43
C SER A 546 -8.79 -43.10 -8.12
N VAL A 547 -9.48 -43.34 -7.00
CA VAL A 547 -9.02 -43.00 -5.65
C VAL A 547 -7.88 -43.95 -5.24
N PRO A 548 -6.71 -43.45 -4.77
CA PRO A 548 -5.68 -44.33 -4.21
C PRO A 548 -6.12 -44.88 -2.85
N LYS A 549 -5.96 -46.20 -2.66
CA LYS A 549 -6.29 -46.91 -1.42
C LYS A 549 -5.28 -46.59 -0.31
N SER A 550 -5.78 -46.28 0.89
CA SER A 550 -4.99 -46.18 2.12
C SER A 550 -4.42 -47.54 2.54
N PRO A 551 -3.17 -47.62 3.05
CA PRO A 551 -2.62 -48.86 3.57
C PRO A 551 -3.05 -49.04 5.03
N THR A 552 -3.86 -50.07 5.31
CA THR A 552 -4.13 -50.57 6.66
C THR A 552 -3.13 -51.65 7.07
N ARG A 553 -2.75 -51.61 8.36
CA ARG A 553 -1.96 -52.59 9.09
C ARG A 553 -2.42 -54.05 8.86
N GLY A 554 -1.46 -54.96 8.69
CA GLY A 554 -1.63 -56.40 8.79
C GLY A 554 -0.33 -57.09 9.18
N SER A 555 -0.32 -57.68 10.37
CA SER A 555 0.72 -58.49 11.00
C SER A 555 0.93 -59.85 10.35
N PHE A 556 2.18 -60.37 10.26
CA PHE A 556 2.48 -61.80 10.43
C PHE A 556 3.97 -62.05 10.81
N LEU A 557 4.16 -62.95 11.79
CA LEU A 557 5.39 -63.53 12.35
C LEU A 557 6.10 -64.45 11.30
N LEU A 558 7.36 -64.92 11.35
CA LEU A 558 8.26 -65.38 12.44
C LEU A 558 9.66 -65.75 11.88
N SER A 559 10.70 -65.62 12.71
CA SER A 559 12.06 -66.25 12.67
C SER A 559 13.06 -65.74 11.60
N SER A 560 14.36 -65.55 11.82
CA SER A 560 15.29 -66.04 12.85
C SER A 560 16.57 -65.18 12.89
N ARG A 561 17.14 -65.06 14.10
CA ARG A 561 18.56 -64.84 14.50
C ARG A 561 19.49 -64.03 13.57
N LEU A 562 19.98 -62.88 14.05
CA LEU A 562 21.38 -62.69 14.50
C LEU A 562 21.58 -61.29 15.13
N SER A 563 22.54 -61.24 16.04
CA SER A 563 22.84 -60.27 17.10
C SER A 563 23.39 -58.88 16.66
N PHE A 564 23.12 -57.88 17.53
CA PHE A 564 23.72 -56.53 17.74
C PHE A 564 25.12 -56.23 17.13
N PRO A 565 25.49 -54.96 16.82
CA PRO A 565 25.17 -53.77 17.63
C PRO A 565 24.71 -52.48 16.92
N GLU A 566 23.72 -51.83 17.54
CA GLU A 566 23.49 -50.39 17.45
C GLU A 566 24.72 -49.63 17.95
N THR A 567 25.36 -48.84 17.07
CA THR A 567 26.14 -47.62 17.40
C THR A 567 26.79 -46.93 16.20
N LEU A 568 26.64 -47.43 14.96
CA LEU A 568 27.29 -46.82 13.79
C LEU A 568 26.35 -46.13 12.77
N PHE A 569 25.02 -46.25 12.93
CA PHE A 569 24.06 -45.78 11.91
C PHE A 569 23.50 -44.37 12.15
N ILE A 570 23.73 -43.77 13.33
CA ILE A 570 23.28 -42.38 13.63
C ILE A 570 24.34 -41.32 13.28
N ARG A 571 25.58 -41.71 12.93
CA ARG A 571 26.65 -40.75 12.58
C ARG A 571 26.91 -40.54 11.08
N VAL A 572 26.20 -41.22 10.18
CA VAL A 572 26.45 -41.12 8.71
C VAL A 572 25.28 -40.48 7.94
N LEU A 573 24.13 -40.24 8.55
CA LEU A 573 23.02 -39.48 7.96
C LEU A 573 22.99 -37.99 8.34
N MET A 574 24.03 -37.47 9.00
CA MET A 574 24.23 -36.05 9.30
C MET A 574 25.46 -35.44 8.61
N SER A 575 25.81 -35.92 7.42
CA SER A 575 26.86 -35.29 6.61
C SER A 575 26.58 -35.38 5.11
N SER A 576 25.55 -34.67 4.65
CA SER A 576 25.48 -34.13 3.29
C SER A 576 24.40 -33.06 3.20
N ASN A 577 24.79 -31.81 3.47
CA ASN A 577 24.05 -30.64 3.00
C ASN A 577 24.04 -30.71 1.46
N LEU A 578 22.96 -31.17 0.84
CA LEU A 578 22.75 -30.95 -0.59
C LEU A 578 22.40 -29.48 -0.81
N THR A 579 23.43 -28.65 -0.97
CA THR A 579 23.26 -27.26 -1.42
C THR A 579 22.94 -27.27 -2.91
N ILE A 580 21.74 -26.82 -3.28
CA ILE A 580 21.33 -26.68 -4.68
C ILE A 580 22.13 -25.55 -5.32
N ASP A 581 22.97 -25.86 -6.31
CA ASP A 581 23.65 -24.85 -7.12
C ASP A 581 22.72 -24.36 -8.24
N TYR A 582 22.10 -23.21 -8.02
CA TYR A 582 21.24 -22.58 -9.00
C TYR A 582 22.04 -22.08 -10.21
N GLY A 583 23.29 -21.64 -10.03
CA GLY A 583 24.17 -21.22 -11.14
C GLY A 583 24.34 -22.33 -12.18
N ALA A 584 24.62 -23.55 -11.72
CA ALA A 584 24.71 -24.72 -12.59
C ALA A 584 23.37 -25.10 -13.25
N ILE A 585 22.24 -24.99 -12.53
CA ILE A 585 20.90 -25.28 -13.08
C ILE A 585 20.51 -24.30 -14.20
N PHE A 586 20.92 -23.04 -14.08
CA PHE A 586 20.67 -22.01 -15.09
C PHE A 586 21.76 -21.97 -16.19
N GLY A 587 22.69 -22.92 -16.19
CA GLY A 587 23.69 -23.08 -17.25
C GLY A 587 24.75 -21.97 -17.26
N ILE A 588 25.15 -21.45 -16.10
CA ILE A 588 26.17 -20.40 -15.96
C ILE A 588 27.47 -21.06 -15.46
N HIS A 589 28.47 -21.22 -16.34
CA HIS A 589 29.70 -21.94 -16.01
C HIS A 589 30.98 -21.17 -16.33
N SER A 590 30.96 -20.19 -17.26
CA SER A 590 32.17 -19.53 -17.76
C SER A 590 32.42 -18.17 -17.12
N VAL A 591 33.32 -18.16 -16.13
CA VAL A 591 33.88 -16.91 -15.56
C VAL A 591 34.60 -16.10 -16.63
N ALA A 592 35.40 -16.77 -17.48
CA ALA A 592 36.21 -16.10 -18.51
C ALA A 592 35.35 -15.32 -19.51
N ALA A 593 34.24 -15.91 -19.97
CA ALA A 593 33.34 -15.23 -20.90
C ALA A 593 32.67 -14.00 -20.25
N ALA A 594 32.21 -14.11 -19.00
CA ALA A 594 31.62 -13.00 -18.28
C ALA A 594 32.63 -11.84 -18.08
N VAL A 595 33.89 -12.15 -17.72
CA VAL A 595 34.96 -11.17 -17.54
C VAL A 595 35.32 -10.46 -18.86
N ILE A 596 35.34 -11.17 -19.99
CA ILE A 596 35.55 -10.53 -21.31
C ILE A 596 34.49 -9.46 -21.56
N PHE A 597 33.21 -9.77 -21.30
CA PHE A 597 32.14 -8.79 -21.49
C PHE A 597 32.24 -7.59 -20.54
N ILE A 598 32.74 -7.77 -19.31
CA ILE A 598 33.05 -6.64 -18.41
C ILE A 598 34.12 -5.73 -19.02
N ILE A 599 35.23 -6.32 -19.50
CA ILE A 599 36.37 -5.60 -20.06
C ILE A 599 35.98 -4.78 -21.29
N ILE A 600 35.07 -5.28 -22.13
CA ILE A 600 34.64 -4.55 -23.33
C ILE A 600 33.54 -3.52 -23.05
N TYR A 601 32.66 -3.73 -22.06
CA TYR A 601 31.60 -2.76 -21.73
C TYR A 601 32.08 -1.59 -20.86
N ALA A 602 33.09 -1.80 -20.00
CA ALA A 602 33.58 -0.73 -19.12
C ALA A 602 34.16 0.49 -19.88
N PRO A 603 34.99 0.33 -20.92
CA PRO A 603 35.45 1.45 -21.74
C PRO A 603 34.30 2.17 -22.46
N LEU A 604 33.28 1.43 -22.92
CA LEU A 604 32.09 2.02 -23.54
C LEU A 604 31.27 2.83 -22.53
N ALA A 605 31.12 2.36 -21.29
CA ALA A 605 30.47 3.12 -20.23
C ALA A 605 31.19 4.46 -19.99
N ILE A 606 32.53 4.43 -19.87
CA ILE A 606 33.35 5.64 -19.72
C ILE A 606 33.19 6.58 -20.92
N TYR A 607 33.22 6.02 -22.14
CA TYR A 607 33.00 6.78 -23.37
C TYR A 607 31.64 7.49 -23.37
N TYR A 608 30.55 6.79 -23.03
CA TYR A 608 29.21 7.39 -23.01
C TYR A 608 29.02 8.38 -21.86
N ILE A 609 29.63 8.17 -20.69
CA ILE A 609 29.66 9.17 -19.60
C ILE A 609 30.30 10.47 -20.11
N TRP A 610 31.47 10.35 -20.77
CA TRP A 610 32.16 11.50 -21.35
C TRP A 610 31.32 12.17 -22.45
N ARG A 611 30.61 11.40 -23.27
CA ARG A 611 29.69 11.93 -24.30
C ARG A 611 28.49 12.65 -23.69
N VAL A 612 27.90 12.16 -22.61
CA VAL A 612 26.81 12.86 -21.90
C VAL A 612 27.30 14.23 -21.40
N ALA A 613 28.50 14.29 -20.82
CA ALA A 613 29.08 15.52 -20.31
C ALA A 613 29.44 16.55 -21.40
N THR A 614 29.88 16.09 -22.57
CA THR A 614 30.34 16.96 -23.66
C THR A 614 29.27 17.29 -24.71
N ARG A 615 28.33 16.37 -24.97
CA ARG A 615 27.33 16.45 -26.05
C ARG A 615 26.00 15.85 -25.62
N PHE A 616 25.33 16.53 -24.70
CA PHE A 616 24.10 16.05 -24.07
C PHE A 616 23.02 15.60 -25.10
N ASN A 617 22.62 14.33 -25.00
CA ASN A 617 21.44 13.74 -25.62
C ASN A 617 20.95 12.59 -24.71
N TYR A 618 19.63 12.44 -24.58
CA TYR A 618 19.03 11.35 -23.78
C TYR A 618 19.47 9.96 -24.24
N VAL A 619 19.70 9.73 -25.54
CA VAL A 619 20.22 8.48 -26.09
C VAL A 619 21.55 8.10 -25.41
N PHE A 620 22.46 9.04 -25.19
CA PHE A 620 23.73 8.77 -24.49
C PHE A 620 23.53 8.44 -23.00
N ILE A 621 22.51 9.00 -22.35
CA ILE A 621 22.17 8.65 -20.96
C ILE A 621 21.70 7.20 -20.90
N PHE A 622 20.78 6.80 -21.78
CA PHE A 622 20.28 5.42 -21.81
C PHE A 622 21.37 4.41 -22.16
N LEU A 623 22.28 4.75 -23.08
CA LEU A 623 23.44 3.92 -23.40
C LEU A 623 24.42 3.82 -22.23
N THR A 624 24.64 4.92 -21.49
CA THR A 624 25.46 4.92 -20.27
C THR A 624 24.88 3.97 -19.23
N VAL A 625 23.59 4.13 -18.91
CA VAL A 625 22.88 3.27 -17.95
C VAL A 625 22.92 1.81 -18.42
N PHE A 626 22.73 1.57 -19.71
CA PHE A 626 22.82 0.22 -20.28
C PHE A 626 24.20 -0.41 -20.06
N CYS A 627 25.29 0.29 -20.39
CA CYS A 627 26.64 -0.22 -20.22
C CYS A 627 26.98 -0.49 -18.75
N VAL A 628 26.58 0.40 -17.84
CA VAL A 628 26.77 0.22 -16.39
C VAL A 628 26.00 -1.00 -15.88
N VAL A 629 24.72 -1.13 -16.28
CA VAL A 629 23.89 -2.30 -15.95
C VAL A 629 24.51 -3.59 -16.51
N ARG A 630 25.08 -3.57 -17.72
CA ARG A 630 25.77 -4.73 -18.31
C ARG A 630 27.05 -5.10 -17.57
N VAL A 631 27.86 -4.13 -17.18
CA VAL A 631 29.04 -4.38 -16.33
C VAL A 631 28.63 -5.04 -15.01
N ALA A 632 27.59 -4.51 -14.34
CA ALA A 632 27.08 -5.09 -13.10
C ALA A 632 26.51 -6.51 -13.30
N ALA A 633 25.73 -6.73 -14.36
CA ALA A 633 25.14 -8.02 -14.67
C ALA A 633 26.22 -9.08 -14.97
N PHE A 634 27.24 -8.76 -15.78
CA PHE A 634 28.34 -9.69 -16.03
C PHE A 634 29.25 -9.90 -14.81
N ALA A 635 29.40 -8.91 -13.93
CA ALA A 635 30.10 -9.09 -12.65
C ALA A 635 29.37 -10.07 -11.74
N ILE A 636 28.03 -9.95 -11.65
CA ILE A 636 27.18 -10.92 -10.92
C ILE A 636 27.30 -12.30 -11.56
N ARG A 637 27.24 -12.40 -12.89
CA ARG A 637 27.38 -13.66 -13.63
C ARG A 637 28.75 -14.32 -13.41
N ALA A 638 29.83 -13.53 -13.39
CA ALA A 638 31.17 -14.02 -13.08
C ALA A 638 31.27 -14.52 -11.62
N ALA A 639 30.61 -13.83 -10.68
CA ALA A 639 30.55 -14.27 -9.28
C ALA A 639 29.76 -15.58 -9.13
N ILE A 640 28.64 -15.74 -9.84
CA ILE A 640 27.84 -16.98 -9.87
C ILE A 640 28.67 -18.13 -10.45
N ALA A 641 29.37 -17.92 -11.56
CA ALA A 641 30.20 -18.94 -12.21
C ALA A 641 31.48 -19.30 -11.42
N GLY A 642 32.01 -18.37 -10.63
CA GLY A 642 33.33 -18.48 -10.00
C GLY A 642 33.31 -18.86 -8.51
N SER A 643 32.14 -19.03 -7.90
CA SER A 643 32.01 -19.32 -6.47
C SER A 643 30.85 -20.26 -6.16
N ASP A 644 31.18 -21.40 -5.54
CA ASP A 644 30.20 -22.41 -5.07
C ASP A 644 29.18 -21.82 -4.08
N THR A 645 29.56 -20.78 -3.34
CA THR A 645 28.68 -20.07 -2.38
C THR A 645 27.78 -19.03 -3.04
N ALA A 646 28.15 -18.52 -4.21
CA ALA A 646 27.36 -17.55 -4.95
C ALA A 646 26.31 -18.23 -5.84
N GLY A 647 26.67 -19.37 -6.46
CA GLY A 647 25.75 -20.19 -7.26
C GLY A 647 24.57 -20.75 -6.46
N THR A 648 24.73 -20.95 -5.16
CA THR A 648 23.66 -21.43 -4.25
C THR A 648 22.69 -20.34 -3.78
N LYS A 649 22.93 -19.06 -4.11
CA LYS A 649 22.05 -17.94 -3.75
C LYS A 649 21.03 -17.64 -4.85
N LEU A 650 19.81 -18.15 -4.70
CA LEU A 650 18.70 -17.92 -5.64
C LEU A 650 18.46 -16.43 -5.96
N GLY A 651 18.55 -15.55 -4.96
CA GLY A 651 18.38 -14.11 -5.16
C GLY A 651 19.41 -13.48 -6.11
N LEU A 652 20.64 -14.01 -6.14
CA LEU A 652 21.70 -13.53 -7.03
C LEU A 652 21.43 -13.94 -8.48
N VAL A 653 20.88 -15.13 -8.69
CA VAL A 653 20.45 -15.62 -10.00
C VAL A 653 19.23 -14.86 -10.52
N ILE A 654 18.25 -14.54 -9.65
CA ILE A 654 17.11 -13.68 -10.01
C ILE A 654 17.61 -12.28 -10.42
N ALA A 655 18.56 -11.71 -9.66
CA ALA A 655 19.14 -10.41 -9.98
C ALA A 655 19.84 -10.41 -11.35
N ASP A 656 20.62 -11.44 -11.68
CA ASP A 656 21.21 -11.64 -13.02
C ASP A 656 20.13 -11.60 -14.12
N GLN A 657 19.07 -12.39 -13.97
CA GLN A 657 17.97 -12.46 -14.96
C GLN A 657 17.24 -11.13 -15.14
N ILE A 658 16.97 -10.41 -14.04
CA ILE A 658 16.29 -9.10 -14.09
C ILE A 658 17.19 -8.06 -14.77
N LEU A 659 18.48 -7.99 -14.44
CA LEU A 659 19.40 -7.03 -15.06
C LEU A 659 19.60 -7.31 -16.55
N PHE A 660 19.61 -8.58 -16.96
CA PHE A 660 19.65 -8.94 -18.39
C PHE A 660 18.37 -8.60 -19.14
N GLY A 661 17.21 -8.78 -18.49
CA GLY A 661 15.90 -8.40 -19.02
C GLY A 661 15.70 -6.88 -19.14
N MET A 662 15.90 -6.14 -18.05
CA MET A 662 15.65 -4.69 -17.96
C MET A 662 16.60 -3.88 -18.85
N GLY A 663 17.88 -4.27 -18.93
CA GLY A 663 18.87 -3.53 -19.71
C GLY A 663 18.47 -3.37 -21.18
N PHE A 664 17.94 -4.43 -21.80
CA PHE A 664 17.61 -4.41 -23.23
C PHE A 664 16.53 -3.40 -23.60
N SER A 665 15.56 -3.15 -22.72
CA SER A 665 14.51 -2.17 -22.96
C SER A 665 15.09 -0.75 -23.11
N GLY A 666 16.22 -0.45 -22.46
CA GLY A 666 16.96 0.80 -22.65
C GLY A 666 17.53 0.96 -24.07
N LEU A 667 17.96 -0.14 -24.71
CA LEU A 667 18.41 -0.13 -26.11
C LEU A 667 17.26 0.08 -27.10
N LEU A 668 16.11 -0.59 -26.88
CA LEU A 668 14.91 -0.34 -27.69
C LEU A 668 14.49 1.13 -27.60
N PHE A 669 14.51 1.67 -26.38
CA PHE A 669 14.18 3.07 -26.14
C PHE A 669 15.15 4.05 -26.82
N SER A 670 16.45 3.74 -26.77
CA SER A 670 17.50 4.52 -27.44
C SER A 670 17.33 4.50 -28.96
N THR A 671 16.99 3.34 -29.53
CA THR A 671 16.80 3.17 -30.98
C THR A 671 15.58 3.92 -31.46
N TYR A 672 14.49 3.83 -30.69
CA TYR A 672 13.28 4.59 -30.96
C TYR A 672 13.51 6.10 -30.98
N SER A 673 14.20 6.60 -29.95
CA SER A 673 14.51 8.03 -29.83
C SER A 673 15.39 8.51 -30.99
N LEU A 674 16.46 7.76 -31.28
CA LEU A 674 17.36 8.05 -32.39
C LEU A 674 16.63 8.04 -33.73
N GLN A 675 15.74 7.06 -33.93
CA GLN A 675 14.98 6.93 -35.18
C GLN A 675 13.97 8.07 -35.36
N ASN A 676 13.25 8.46 -34.30
CA ASN A 676 12.39 9.65 -34.34
C ASN A 676 13.18 10.91 -34.70
N ASP A 677 14.35 11.11 -34.09
CA ASP A 677 15.19 12.27 -34.37
C ASP A 677 15.63 12.28 -35.85
N ARG A 678 16.04 11.14 -36.41
CA ARG A 678 16.51 11.03 -37.79
C ARG A 678 15.42 11.16 -38.83
N GLU A 679 14.27 10.55 -38.61
CA GLU A 679 13.13 10.65 -39.52
C GLU A 679 12.54 12.06 -39.54
N ARG A 680 12.51 12.73 -38.38
CA ARG A 680 12.08 14.13 -38.28
C ARG A 680 13.00 15.05 -39.08
N ILE A 681 14.33 14.89 -38.95
CA ILE A 681 15.30 15.68 -39.71
C ILE A 681 15.18 15.44 -41.22
N ALA A 682 14.87 14.20 -41.62
CA ALA A 682 14.68 13.85 -43.02
C ALA A 682 13.33 14.33 -43.61
N GLY A 683 12.40 14.83 -42.77
CA GLY A 683 11.06 15.23 -43.19
C GLY A 683 10.13 14.06 -43.51
N LEU A 684 10.38 12.87 -42.95
CA LEU A 684 9.55 11.69 -43.20
C LEU A 684 8.25 11.75 -42.39
N HIS A 685 7.11 11.79 -43.10
CA HIS A 685 5.79 11.67 -42.51
C HIS A 685 5.08 10.39 -42.97
N TYR A 686 4.72 9.52 -42.02
CA TYR A 686 3.98 8.31 -42.33
C TYR A 686 2.50 8.61 -42.59
N LYS A 687 1.95 8.05 -43.67
CA LYS A 687 0.51 8.07 -43.96
C LYS A 687 -0.25 6.88 -43.37
N HIS A 688 0.45 5.77 -43.09
CA HIS A 688 -0.17 4.55 -42.60
C HIS A 688 -0.49 4.65 -41.09
N PRO A 689 -1.73 4.36 -40.63
CA PRO A 689 -2.15 4.54 -39.23
C PRO A 689 -1.26 3.84 -38.21
N LEU A 690 -0.78 2.62 -38.51
CA LEU A 690 0.11 1.88 -37.62
C LEU A 690 1.42 2.63 -37.35
N PHE A 691 2.05 3.21 -38.39
CA PHE A 691 3.31 3.94 -38.20
C PHE A 691 3.08 5.28 -37.50
N ILE A 692 1.94 5.95 -37.74
CA ILE A 692 1.55 7.16 -37.00
C ILE A 692 1.45 6.87 -35.50
N VAL A 693 0.74 5.81 -35.12
CA VAL A 693 0.62 5.41 -33.70
C VAL A 693 1.98 5.07 -33.10
N LEU A 694 2.86 4.42 -33.86
CA LEU A 694 4.21 4.09 -33.40
C LEU A 694 5.13 5.31 -33.27
N THR A 695 4.89 6.39 -34.02
CA THR A 695 5.62 7.66 -33.82
C THR A 695 5.22 8.39 -32.53
N ASN A 696 4.14 7.97 -31.86
CA ASN A 696 3.74 8.55 -30.59
C ASN A 696 4.62 8.04 -29.44
N ARG A 697 5.49 8.93 -28.96
CA ARG A 697 6.44 8.64 -27.88
C ARG A 697 5.78 8.12 -26.60
N ARG A 698 4.62 8.66 -26.22
CA ARG A 698 3.91 8.24 -25.00
C ARG A 698 3.40 6.81 -25.12
N PHE A 699 2.86 6.46 -26.29
CA PHE A 699 2.37 5.12 -26.57
C PHE A 699 3.51 4.09 -26.57
N TYR A 700 4.62 4.42 -27.23
CA TYR A 700 5.81 3.56 -27.25
C TYR A 700 6.39 3.33 -25.84
N HIS A 701 6.47 4.38 -25.02
CA HIS A 701 6.88 4.27 -23.61
C HIS A 701 5.95 3.34 -22.83
N LEU A 702 4.63 3.51 -22.97
CA LEU A 702 3.64 2.71 -22.25
C LEU A 702 3.78 1.22 -22.57
N ILE A 703 3.96 0.87 -23.85
CA ILE A 703 4.14 -0.52 -24.29
C ILE A 703 5.42 -1.13 -23.70
N ILE A 704 6.55 -0.42 -23.78
CA ILE A 704 7.82 -0.93 -23.24
C ILE A 704 7.73 -1.11 -21.72
N VAL A 705 7.17 -0.13 -21.00
CA VAL A 705 7.01 -0.20 -19.53
C VAL A 705 6.10 -1.37 -19.15
N ALA A 706 4.96 -1.53 -19.83
CA ALA A 706 4.07 -2.67 -19.60
C ALA A 706 4.79 -4.01 -19.82
N ALA A 707 5.59 -4.12 -20.89
CA ALA A 707 6.36 -5.33 -21.17
C ALA A 707 7.43 -5.60 -20.10
N ILE A 708 8.14 -4.57 -19.61
CA ILE A 708 9.12 -4.69 -18.51
C ILE A 708 8.43 -5.22 -17.25
N VAL A 709 7.29 -4.62 -16.87
CA VAL A 709 6.54 -5.03 -15.66
C VAL A 709 6.11 -6.50 -15.76
N LEU A 710 5.64 -6.94 -16.93
CA LEU A 710 5.26 -8.33 -17.18
C LEU A 710 6.47 -9.28 -17.07
N VAL A 711 7.62 -8.91 -17.62
CA VAL A 711 8.85 -9.73 -17.54
C VAL A 711 9.38 -9.82 -16.12
N ILE A 712 9.44 -8.72 -15.37
CA ILE A 712 9.94 -8.69 -13.99
C ILE A 712 9.00 -9.47 -13.06
N THR A 713 7.70 -9.17 -13.12
CA THR A 713 6.68 -9.85 -12.30
C THR A 713 6.67 -11.34 -12.62
N GLY A 714 6.71 -11.70 -13.90
CA GLY A 714 6.79 -13.09 -14.33
C GLY A 714 8.03 -13.80 -13.80
N THR A 715 9.21 -13.17 -13.88
CA THR A 715 10.48 -13.75 -13.41
C THR A 715 10.49 -13.98 -11.90
N ASN A 716 9.94 -13.05 -11.12
CA ASN A 716 9.83 -13.20 -9.65
C ASN A 716 8.82 -14.29 -9.24
N MET A 717 7.73 -14.45 -9.98
CA MET A 717 6.71 -15.46 -9.67
C MET A 717 7.15 -16.89 -10.02
N ILE A 718 8.09 -17.06 -10.95
CA ILE A 718 8.61 -18.38 -11.34
C ILE A 718 9.37 -19.07 -10.21
N THR A 719 9.85 -18.32 -9.21
CA THR A 719 10.54 -18.87 -8.04
C THR A 719 9.62 -19.23 -6.88
N SER A 720 8.30 -19.06 -7.03
CA SER A 720 7.31 -19.51 -6.05
C SER A 720 7.27 -21.03 -5.93
N SER A 721 7.06 -21.52 -4.70
CA SER A 721 6.79 -22.94 -4.44
C SER A 721 5.40 -23.38 -4.89
N ASP A 722 4.48 -22.44 -5.10
CA ASP A 722 3.12 -22.68 -5.59
C ASP A 722 3.09 -22.89 -7.11
N SER A 723 2.47 -23.99 -7.55
CA SER A 723 2.43 -24.37 -8.96
C SER A 723 1.64 -23.39 -9.83
N ASP A 724 0.57 -22.82 -9.28
CA ASP A 724 -0.32 -21.90 -10.02
C ASP A 724 0.36 -20.55 -10.22
N THR A 725 0.99 -20.03 -9.16
CA THR A 725 1.83 -18.81 -9.19
C THR A 725 2.96 -18.96 -10.20
N ARG A 726 3.62 -20.13 -10.26
CA ARG A 726 4.72 -20.39 -11.19
C ARG A 726 4.24 -20.49 -12.64
N ASN A 727 3.07 -21.09 -12.89
CA ASN A 727 2.44 -21.14 -14.22
C ASN A 727 2.01 -19.76 -14.71
N LEU A 728 1.43 -18.95 -13.82
CA LEU A 728 1.11 -17.56 -14.09
C LEU A 728 2.39 -16.75 -14.38
N GLY A 729 3.44 -16.94 -13.59
CA GLY A 729 4.75 -16.31 -13.80
C GLY A 729 5.35 -16.61 -15.17
N ASN A 730 5.33 -17.87 -15.59
CA ASN A 730 5.75 -18.29 -16.93
C ASN A 730 4.92 -17.62 -18.04
N THR A 731 3.61 -17.49 -17.84
CA THR A 731 2.69 -16.85 -18.78
C THR A 731 2.99 -15.35 -18.92
N LEU A 732 3.17 -14.65 -17.80
CA LEU A 732 3.49 -13.21 -17.80
C LEU A 732 4.85 -12.92 -18.44
N ARG A 733 5.88 -13.71 -18.10
CA ARG A 733 7.20 -13.59 -18.73
C ARG A 733 7.14 -13.82 -20.24
N THR A 734 6.34 -14.81 -20.65
CA THR A 734 6.11 -15.12 -22.07
C THR A 734 5.43 -13.98 -22.80
N ALA A 735 4.33 -13.46 -22.25
CA ALA A 735 3.60 -12.34 -22.82
C ALA A 735 4.49 -11.09 -22.96
N GLY A 736 5.22 -10.71 -21.91
CA GLY A 736 6.12 -9.56 -21.94
C GLY A 736 7.22 -9.67 -23.00
N THR A 737 7.80 -10.86 -23.18
CA THR A 737 8.85 -11.07 -24.20
C THR A 737 8.30 -11.00 -25.62
N TRP A 738 7.10 -11.53 -25.87
CA TRP A 738 6.43 -11.39 -27.18
C TRP A 738 6.07 -9.95 -27.51
N ILE A 739 5.68 -9.14 -26.51
CA ILE A 739 5.45 -7.71 -26.70
C ILE A 739 6.76 -7.01 -27.11
N LEU A 740 7.87 -7.27 -26.41
CA LEU A 740 9.17 -6.71 -26.78
C LEU A 740 9.64 -7.16 -28.17
N PHE A 741 9.33 -8.39 -28.58
CA PHE A 741 9.64 -8.90 -29.92
C PHE A 741 8.84 -8.15 -30.98
N GLY A 742 7.54 -7.95 -30.75
CA GLY A 742 6.68 -7.15 -31.63
C GLY A 742 7.20 -5.71 -31.78
N VAL A 743 7.61 -5.09 -30.67
CA VAL A 743 8.21 -3.74 -30.68
C VAL A 743 9.51 -3.72 -31.49
N ALA A 744 10.40 -4.69 -31.32
CA ALA A 744 11.65 -4.78 -32.07
C ALA A 744 11.41 -5.02 -33.57
N ALA A 745 10.45 -5.87 -33.93
CA ALA A 745 10.08 -6.15 -35.32
C ALA A 745 9.48 -4.90 -36.00
N LEU A 746 8.60 -4.19 -35.31
CA LEU A 746 8.03 -2.92 -35.80
C LEU A 746 9.10 -1.84 -35.97
N GLN A 747 10.07 -1.77 -35.05
CA GLN A 747 11.23 -0.88 -35.18
C GLN A 747 12.04 -1.21 -36.43
N ALA A 748 12.35 -2.49 -36.68
CA ALA A 748 13.09 -2.93 -37.86
C ALA A 748 12.34 -2.61 -39.17
N LEU A 749 11.02 -2.84 -39.22
CA LEU A 749 10.19 -2.47 -40.37
C LEU A 749 10.22 -0.96 -40.63
N ARG A 750 10.17 -0.16 -39.57
CA ARG A 750 10.24 1.30 -39.67
C ARG A 750 11.62 1.74 -40.16
N SER A 751 12.71 1.13 -39.67
CA SER A 751 14.07 1.43 -40.15
C SER A 751 14.23 1.08 -41.64
N ALA A 752 13.65 -0.04 -42.10
CA ALA A 752 13.64 -0.40 -43.52
C ALA A 752 12.85 0.61 -44.37
N ALA A 753 11.69 1.07 -43.89
CA ALA A 753 10.92 2.12 -44.54
C ALA A 753 11.72 3.44 -44.61
N PHE A 754 12.47 3.77 -43.55
CA PHE A 754 13.33 4.95 -43.53
C PHE A 754 14.49 4.84 -44.53
N VAL A 755 15.14 3.67 -44.65
CA VAL A 755 16.17 3.43 -45.69
C VAL A 755 15.61 3.63 -47.09
N HIS A 756 14.41 3.11 -47.37
CA HIS A 756 13.77 3.29 -48.67
C HIS A 756 13.44 4.77 -48.96
N TYR A 757 12.94 5.49 -47.96
CA TYR A 757 12.68 6.93 -48.08
C TYR A 757 13.97 7.75 -48.28
N ASP A 758 15.00 7.47 -47.48
CA ASP A 758 16.30 8.15 -47.52
C ASP A 758 17.09 7.85 -48.81
N ALA A 759 16.74 6.78 -49.53
CA ALA A 759 17.28 6.46 -50.86
C ALA A 759 16.52 7.13 -52.02
N THR A 760 15.27 7.55 -51.80
CA THR A 760 14.37 8.08 -52.85
C THR A 760 14.10 9.58 -52.73
N ASN A 761 14.34 10.18 -51.56
CA ASN A 761 14.09 11.59 -51.30
C ASN A 761 15.24 12.49 -51.79
N GLU A 762 14.96 13.39 -52.75
CA GLU A 762 15.95 14.33 -53.31
C GLU A 762 16.60 15.23 -52.24
N ARG A 763 15.83 15.67 -51.23
CA ARG A 763 16.38 16.44 -50.09
C ARG A 763 17.34 15.60 -49.23
N GLY A 764 17.06 14.31 -49.07
CA GLY A 764 17.94 13.38 -48.34
C GLY A 764 19.26 13.12 -49.09
N LEU A 765 19.21 13.06 -50.43
CA LEU A 765 20.38 12.96 -51.29
C LEU A 765 21.26 14.22 -51.19
N GLN A 766 20.68 15.42 -51.25
CA GLN A 766 21.41 16.68 -51.06
C GLN A 766 22.03 16.79 -49.65
N ALA A 767 21.28 16.45 -48.60
CA ALA A 767 21.79 16.46 -47.23
C ALA A 767 22.95 15.47 -47.00
N LYS A 768 23.04 14.37 -47.78
CA LYS A 768 24.18 13.44 -47.73
C LYS A 768 25.44 13.99 -48.38
N GLU A 769 25.31 14.82 -49.40
CA GLU A 769 26.44 15.50 -50.04
C GLU A 769 27.05 16.56 -49.11
N GLU A 770 26.22 17.25 -48.33
CA GLU A 770 26.64 18.27 -47.36
C GLU A 770 27.13 17.71 -46.01
N ALA A 771 26.80 16.45 -45.69
CA ALA A 771 27.17 15.83 -44.43
C ALA A 771 28.69 15.68 -44.27
N THR A 772 29.23 16.10 -43.12
CA THR A 772 30.67 16.05 -42.83
C THR A 772 31.12 14.77 -42.10
N THR A 773 30.18 14.07 -41.45
CA THR A 773 30.47 12.89 -40.64
C THR A 773 29.93 11.60 -41.27
N PHE A 774 30.58 10.47 -41.00
CA PHE A 774 30.15 9.16 -41.50
C PHE A 774 28.75 8.78 -40.98
N GLY A 775 28.47 9.07 -39.70
CA GLY A 775 27.18 8.77 -39.08
C GLY A 775 26.02 9.55 -39.69
N ASP A 776 26.25 10.79 -40.13
CA ASP A 776 25.21 11.57 -40.83
C ASP A 776 24.95 11.03 -42.24
N LYS A 777 26.00 10.66 -42.99
CA LYS A 777 25.87 10.12 -44.36
C LYS A 777 25.14 8.79 -44.42
N HIS A 778 25.37 7.93 -43.43
CA HIS A 778 24.89 6.55 -43.43
C HIS A 778 23.88 6.27 -42.32
N ALA A 779 23.22 7.30 -41.77
CA ALA A 779 22.32 7.17 -40.63
C ALA A 779 21.22 6.11 -40.82
N ALA A 780 20.56 6.06 -41.99
CA ALA A 780 19.52 5.08 -42.26
C ALA A 780 20.04 3.63 -42.27
N TRP A 781 21.22 3.42 -42.87
CA TRP A 781 21.89 2.11 -42.90
C TRP A 781 22.39 1.67 -41.52
N LEU A 782 22.86 2.62 -40.69
CA LEU A 782 23.27 2.33 -39.31
C LEU A 782 22.05 2.01 -38.43
N LEU A 783 20.90 2.67 -38.64
CA LEU A 783 19.65 2.38 -37.94
C LEU A 783 19.10 0.98 -38.26
N ILE A 784 19.10 0.56 -39.53
CA ILE A 784 18.67 -0.79 -39.88
C ILE A 784 19.62 -1.86 -39.31
N LEU A 785 20.93 -1.57 -39.24
CA LEU A 785 21.91 -2.44 -38.60
C LEU A 785 21.66 -2.59 -37.08
N ILE A 786 21.40 -1.48 -36.39
CA ILE A 786 21.01 -1.48 -34.96
C ILE A 786 19.74 -2.33 -34.77
N SER A 787 18.69 -2.06 -35.57
CA SER A 787 17.43 -2.79 -35.49
C SER A 787 17.59 -4.29 -35.78
N ALA A 788 18.50 -4.67 -36.69
CA ALA A 788 18.80 -6.07 -36.99
C ALA A 788 19.43 -6.78 -35.78
N PHE A 789 20.40 -6.17 -35.09
CA PHE A 789 20.98 -6.74 -33.88
C PHE A 789 19.95 -6.91 -32.75
N LEU A 790 19.08 -5.92 -32.55
CA LEU A 790 18.03 -5.98 -31.54
C LEU A 790 16.97 -7.03 -31.86
N LEU A 791 16.58 -7.15 -33.14
CA LEU A 791 15.64 -8.18 -33.58
C LEU A 791 16.24 -9.58 -33.44
N TRP A 792 17.51 -9.77 -33.83
CA TRP A 792 18.21 -11.05 -33.67
C TRP A 792 18.24 -11.50 -32.21
N ARG A 793 18.60 -10.58 -31.31
CA ARG A 793 18.58 -10.82 -29.87
C ARG A 793 17.19 -11.26 -29.40
N MET A 794 16.13 -10.60 -29.85
CA MET A 794 14.76 -10.96 -29.46
C MET A 794 14.30 -12.30 -30.04
N ILE A 795 14.72 -12.66 -31.27
CA ILE A 795 14.48 -13.99 -31.85
C ILE A 795 15.07 -15.05 -30.93
N TYR A 796 16.33 -14.89 -30.51
CA TYR A 796 16.96 -15.80 -29.56
C TYR A 796 16.17 -15.88 -28.24
N SER A 797 15.82 -14.73 -27.64
CA SER A 797 15.05 -14.70 -26.38
C SER A 797 13.69 -15.40 -26.46
N VAL A 798 12.98 -15.29 -27.59
CA VAL A 798 11.70 -15.97 -27.82
C VAL A 798 11.89 -17.47 -27.97
N ILE A 799 12.91 -17.91 -28.72
CA ILE A 799 13.22 -19.33 -28.91
C ILE A 799 13.58 -19.99 -27.57
N THR A 800 14.38 -19.30 -26.75
CA THR A 800 14.87 -19.84 -25.47
C THR A 800 13.92 -19.55 -24.30
N ILE A 801 12.75 -18.96 -24.48
CA ILE A 801 11.92 -18.51 -23.34
C ILE A 801 11.36 -19.65 -22.47
N ARG A 802 11.20 -20.83 -23.07
CA ARG A 802 10.70 -22.07 -22.44
C ARG A 802 11.81 -23.08 -22.12
N GLN A 803 13.06 -22.74 -22.41
CA GLN A 803 14.23 -23.61 -22.23
C GLN A 803 15.29 -22.87 -21.42
N SER A 804 16.12 -23.57 -20.64
CA SER A 804 17.30 -22.92 -20.04
C SER A 804 18.30 -22.62 -21.17
N PRO A 805 18.68 -21.34 -21.41
CA PRO A 805 19.59 -21.01 -22.50
C PRO A 805 20.96 -21.65 -22.25
N HIS A 806 21.46 -22.41 -23.22
CA HIS A 806 22.81 -22.96 -23.14
C HIS A 806 23.85 -21.84 -23.26
N GLU A 807 24.79 -21.79 -22.33
CA GLU A 807 25.82 -20.74 -22.25
C GLU A 807 26.57 -20.52 -23.57
N ALA A 808 26.91 -21.61 -24.26
CA ALA A 808 27.62 -21.59 -25.54
C ALA A 808 26.85 -20.83 -26.64
N THR A 809 25.52 -20.76 -26.54
CA THR A 809 24.67 -20.02 -27.47
C THR A 809 24.32 -18.62 -26.97
N TYR A 810 24.28 -18.43 -25.65
CA TYR A 810 23.89 -17.17 -25.02
C TYR A 810 24.85 -16.02 -25.37
N TYR A 811 26.16 -16.22 -25.20
CA TYR A 811 27.14 -15.18 -25.49
C TYR A 811 27.14 -14.73 -26.97
N PRO A 812 27.20 -15.63 -27.97
CA PRO A 812 27.21 -15.21 -29.37
C PRO A 812 25.85 -14.74 -29.90
N LEU A 813 24.72 -15.25 -29.40
CA LEU A 813 23.39 -14.96 -29.95
C LEU A 813 22.59 -13.93 -29.14
N SER A 814 23.00 -13.62 -27.91
CA SER A 814 22.34 -12.63 -27.06
C SER A 814 23.29 -11.49 -26.67
N ALA A 815 24.41 -11.79 -25.99
CA ALA A 815 25.29 -10.76 -25.45
C ALA A 815 26.09 -9.99 -26.52
N LEU A 816 26.61 -10.69 -27.52
CA LEU A 816 27.39 -10.11 -28.60
C LEU A 816 26.58 -9.15 -29.49
N PRO A 817 25.35 -9.48 -29.96
CA PRO A 817 24.50 -8.54 -30.70
C PRO A 817 24.22 -7.25 -29.93
N GLU A 818 23.99 -7.33 -28.62
CA GLU A 818 23.80 -6.13 -27.79
C GLU A 818 25.06 -5.27 -27.73
N PHE A 819 26.24 -5.90 -27.60
CA PHE A 819 27.51 -5.18 -27.59
C PHE A 819 27.78 -4.50 -28.94
N LEU A 820 27.60 -5.22 -30.04
CA LEU A 820 27.78 -4.68 -31.40
C LEU A 820 26.81 -3.53 -31.65
N CYS A 821 25.56 -3.64 -31.20
CA CYS A 821 24.57 -2.57 -31.25
C CYS A 821 25.09 -1.29 -30.54
N VAL A 822 25.59 -1.42 -29.31
CA VAL A 822 26.17 -0.30 -28.56
C VAL A 822 27.41 0.29 -29.24
N CYS A 823 28.22 -0.52 -29.93
CA CYS A 823 29.35 -0.01 -30.71
C CYS A 823 28.89 0.83 -31.91
N VAL A 824 27.80 0.45 -32.58
CA VAL A 824 27.25 1.23 -33.71
C VAL A 824 26.79 2.62 -33.26
N TYR A 825 26.23 2.76 -32.04
CA TYR A 825 25.87 4.07 -31.47
C TYR A 825 27.06 5.02 -31.28
N ALA A 826 28.28 4.50 -31.18
CA ALA A 826 29.49 5.31 -31.01
C ALA A 826 29.97 5.95 -32.32
N VAL A 827 29.39 5.57 -33.47
CA VAL A 827 29.75 6.12 -34.78
C VAL A 827 29.57 7.65 -34.77
N PRO A 828 30.64 8.42 -35.05
CA PRO A 828 30.59 9.88 -35.01
C PRO A 828 29.50 10.45 -35.92
N GLY A 829 28.67 11.31 -35.34
CA GLY A 829 27.57 11.95 -36.04
C GLY A 829 26.35 11.07 -36.26
N LEU A 830 26.25 9.86 -35.69
CA LEU A 830 25.00 9.08 -35.72
C LEU A 830 24.00 9.61 -34.68
N VAL A 831 24.44 9.87 -33.45
CA VAL A 831 23.62 10.50 -32.40
C VAL A 831 23.98 11.98 -32.34
N LEU A 832 23.01 12.85 -32.66
CA LEU A 832 23.19 14.30 -32.62
C LEU A 832 23.00 14.84 -31.21
N SER A 833 23.74 15.89 -30.84
CA SER A 833 23.52 16.59 -29.57
C SER A 833 22.19 17.36 -29.59
N ARG A 834 21.63 17.66 -28.42
CA ARG A 834 20.41 18.49 -28.34
C ARG A 834 20.58 19.89 -28.96
N ARG A 835 21.80 20.42 -28.96
CA ARG A 835 22.13 21.68 -29.62
C ARG A 835 22.03 21.55 -31.14
N GLU A 836 22.65 20.52 -31.72
CA GLU A 836 22.58 20.25 -33.17
C GLU A 836 21.17 19.92 -33.64
N LEU A 837 20.38 19.21 -32.83
CA LEU A 837 18.96 18.97 -33.13
C LEU A 837 18.17 20.28 -33.21
N LYS A 838 18.41 21.22 -32.28
CA LYS A 838 17.78 22.55 -32.32
C LYS A 838 18.24 23.37 -33.53
N GLU A 839 19.53 23.31 -33.87
CA GLU A 839 20.09 24.00 -35.04
C GLU A 839 19.43 23.49 -36.33
N LYS A 840 19.30 22.16 -36.50
CA LYS A 840 18.60 21.56 -37.64
C LYS A 840 17.09 21.85 -37.66
N ASP A 841 16.43 21.89 -36.50
CA ASP A 841 15.02 22.28 -36.40
C ASP A 841 14.82 23.73 -36.91
N MET A 842 15.71 24.66 -36.54
CA MET A 842 15.66 26.05 -37.01
C MET A 842 15.95 26.17 -38.51
N GLU A 843 16.84 25.35 -39.07
CA GLU A 843 17.09 25.29 -40.52
C GLU A 843 15.87 24.79 -41.30
N LEU A 844 15.20 23.75 -40.78
CA LEU A 844 13.98 23.21 -41.36
C LEU A 844 12.85 24.25 -41.39
N GLU A 845 12.65 24.98 -40.28
CA GLU A 845 11.68 26.08 -40.21
C GLU A 845 11.97 27.19 -41.23
N ARG A 846 13.25 27.57 -41.41
CA ARG A 846 13.66 28.58 -42.40
C ARG A 846 13.47 28.11 -43.84
N SER A 847 13.58 26.81 -44.10
CA SER A 847 13.40 26.21 -45.43
C SER A 847 11.94 25.98 -45.85
N GLY A 848 10.96 26.35 -45.00
CA GLY A 848 9.53 26.20 -45.28
C GLY A 848 9.05 24.74 -45.26
N GLY A 849 9.68 23.88 -44.45
CA GLY A 849 9.47 22.44 -44.43
C GLY A 849 8.40 21.90 -43.47
N TYR A 850 7.40 22.70 -43.07
CA TYR A 850 6.28 22.26 -42.23
C TYR A 850 4.93 22.45 -42.93
#